data_AF-A0A2V8HU08-F1
#
_entry.id   AF-A0A2V8HU08-F1
#
_cell.length_a   1.000
_cell.length_b   1.000
_cell.length_c   1.000
_cell.angle_alpha   90.00
_cell.angle_beta   90.00
_cell.angle_gamma   90.00
#
_symmetry.space_group_name_H-M   'P 1'
#
loop_
_entity.id
_entity.type
_entity.pdbx_description
1 polymer ?
#
loop_
_entity_poly.entity_id
_entity_poly.type
_entity_poly.pdbx_seq_one_letter_code
_entity_poly.pdbx_strand_id
1 'polypeptide(L)'
;MRRLLWVAVIVIVAATGAAAVQYRTGALDRIIAPVREYWRAHHAGAAPKTTPATAANAGSTTPGAPANAGGSAPAQPAGTEPAPSPASPPAVSHTIVAADAIRGEDIALDTAGSTIEFVSGAYGPGPNGRRLLDARADTSWSTDVVPLILPLDLVVSFYKRQPALISAVTIALPGPPAAGTPPPVLPKDVEVWVSTTNAADGFVQVAAAPIAAEPAKQAITFAPIEARFVKLRVVSAQQPVTPESKLGLGDIGVIEATRAGYTRLVDRSPDVSEWMGSPRRAAQRGIEWLQPAVVKWQADHACFGCHIQSQAMMGLAIASKNEYAVSDKTIKALGDYTLTAQHPDGSYEREPGEPSALFAVMGLAYYDDWRHATSDPTLVKTAAYLLGRQQPTGEIQNGAPACGPLSVVEGPLMATSNSLIGFRRAYEETQDARYKDAADRALAWIAGAQANTTQDQIFKLLALTRFGGPPARSSVQQIVENLILQQQPSGGWKECPTENFFNSANPFSTGQVLYAFKQAGVSISSSPFIKGVKYLLAAQQQDGSWKADTAEMRTMGAAYAPTMWAIIGLAGSFGTVKAGGLQITTELPPEQTAARRNLEIVLDASGSMKAALGKSTRIATARQVLKDVLAKIPDDFNVGLRVYARRFSSRDKQTCTDTELLRPIQKLDRQQIVSTVDGVVPRGETPLVYSILQAPADLKAAGGGSIIVITDGEETCGGDPVKAAEQLKAAGIPLTLNIVGFTLTGKKVEQQLSQFAEATGGHYYSAQDGAALTKALTRAALARFPYTVFDMKGTQVAAGIAGPLTEALPPGDYKVVVQAGDSEITATVTVTANGDAILQIVDRGDRFELVKKN
;
A
#
# COMPACT_ATOMS: atom_id res chain seq x y z
N MET A 1 -3.34 -62.55 12.28
CA MET A 1 -2.35 -61.47 12.04
C MET A 1 -1.37 -61.72 10.89
N ARG A 2 -1.18 -62.93 10.35
CA ARG A 2 -0.33 -63.16 9.14
C ARG A 2 -0.99 -62.90 7.77
N ARG A 3 -2.28 -62.59 7.71
CA ARG A 3 -2.99 -62.24 6.45
C ARG A 3 -3.18 -60.74 6.20
N LEU A 4 -2.86 -59.87 7.16
CA LEU A 4 -2.91 -58.40 6.99
C LEU A 4 -1.59 -57.80 6.47
N LEU A 5 -0.48 -58.54 6.55
CA LEU A 5 0.81 -58.09 6.02
C LEU A 5 0.94 -58.25 4.49
N TRP A 6 0.13 -59.07 3.84
CA TRP A 6 0.20 -59.27 2.38
C TRP A 6 -0.55 -58.19 1.57
N VAL A 7 -1.46 -57.44 2.19
CA VAL A 7 -2.17 -56.32 1.53
C VAL A 7 -1.30 -55.04 1.51
N ALA A 8 -0.40 -54.87 2.47
CA ALA A 8 0.46 -53.68 2.57
C ALA A 8 1.60 -53.65 1.52
N VAL A 9 2.04 -54.81 1.00
CA VAL A 9 3.14 -54.86 0.01
C VAL A 9 2.64 -54.64 -1.42
N ILE A 10 1.39 -54.97 -1.74
CA ILE A 10 0.81 -54.74 -3.08
C ILE A 10 0.47 -53.25 -3.30
N VAL A 11 0.12 -52.50 -2.24
CA VAL A 11 -0.20 -51.06 -2.36
C VAL A 11 1.06 -50.22 -2.63
N ILE A 12 2.25 -50.68 -2.26
CA ILE A 12 3.50 -49.93 -2.46
C ILE A 12 4.08 -50.13 -3.87
N VAL A 13 3.78 -51.23 -4.56
CA VAL A 13 4.29 -51.49 -5.92
C VAL A 13 3.39 -50.88 -7.01
N ALA A 14 2.13 -50.53 -6.72
CA ALA A 14 1.24 -49.86 -7.68
C ALA A 14 1.38 -48.32 -7.73
N ALA A 15 2.05 -47.70 -6.74
CA ALA A 15 2.14 -46.23 -6.64
C ALA A 15 3.42 -45.62 -7.24
N THR A 16 4.35 -46.43 -7.76
CA THR A 16 5.56 -45.93 -8.42
C THR A 16 5.75 -46.58 -9.79
N GLY A 17 5.07 -46.02 -10.79
CA GLY A 17 5.41 -46.22 -12.19
C GLY A 17 6.82 -45.67 -12.46
N ALA A 18 7.66 -46.53 -13.03
CA ALA A 18 9.10 -46.35 -13.18
C ALA A 18 9.52 -45.19 -14.10
N ALA A 19 10.55 -44.47 -13.69
CA ALA A 19 11.68 -44.09 -14.56
C ALA A 19 12.95 -43.98 -13.71
N ALA A 20 13.91 -44.85 -13.99
CA ALA A 20 15.20 -44.93 -13.32
C ALA A 20 16.24 -44.07 -14.03
N VAL A 21 16.91 -43.15 -13.33
CA VAL A 21 18.30 -42.73 -13.61
C VAL A 21 18.98 -42.33 -12.28
N GLN A 22 20.25 -42.71 -12.15
CA GLN A 22 21.10 -42.86 -10.95
C GLN A 22 21.31 -41.60 -10.08
N TYR A 23 21.27 -41.77 -8.75
CA TYR A 23 21.99 -40.90 -7.82
C TYR A 23 22.84 -41.72 -6.82
N ARG A 24 24.07 -41.22 -6.63
CA ARG A 24 25.16 -41.82 -5.84
C ARG A 24 24.80 -41.99 -4.36
N THR A 25 25.33 -43.07 -3.78
CA THR A 25 25.24 -43.50 -2.38
C THR A 25 25.77 -42.45 -1.39
N GLY A 26 24.96 -42.09 -0.39
CA GLY A 26 25.41 -41.26 0.75
C GLY A 26 24.33 -40.73 1.69
N ALA A 27 23.04 -40.74 1.31
CA ALA A 27 21.98 -40.09 2.09
C ALA A 27 21.13 -41.01 2.98
N LEU A 28 21.21 -42.33 2.83
CA LEU A 28 20.33 -43.29 3.53
C LEU A 28 20.77 -43.62 4.98
N ASP A 29 22.06 -43.49 5.32
CA ASP A 29 22.55 -43.85 6.67
C ASP A 29 22.27 -42.78 7.74
N ARG A 30 21.94 -41.54 7.35
CA ARG A 30 21.59 -40.47 8.31
C ARG A 30 20.13 -40.51 8.78
N ILE A 31 19.27 -41.27 8.10
CA ILE A 31 17.83 -41.34 8.41
C ILE A 31 17.50 -42.52 9.33
N ILE A 32 18.31 -43.59 9.30
CA ILE A 32 17.98 -44.85 9.99
C ILE A 32 18.58 -44.93 11.41
N ALA A 33 19.62 -44.15 11.71
CA ALA A 33 20.32 -44.20 13.01
C ALA A 33 19.43 -43.83 14.24
N PRO A 34 18.58 -42.79 14.20
CA PRO A 34 17.79 -42.39 15.38
C PRO A 34 16.66 -43.37 15.74
N VAL A 35 16.13 -44.08 14.73
CA VAL A 35 14.97 -44.99 14.88
C VAL A 35 15.38 -46.30 15.58
N ARG A 36 16.65 -46.73 15.42
CA ARG A 36 17.19 -47.93 16.09
C ARG A 36 17.55 -47.73 17.56
N GLU A 37 17.73 -46.49 17.99
CA GLU A 37 18.08 -46.14 19.37
C GLU A 37 16.82 -45.94 20.22
N TYR A 38 15.76 -45.37 19.63
CA TYR A 38 14.43 -45.24 20.23
C TYR A 38 13.80 -46.60 20.60
N TRP A 39 13.94 -47.61 19.73
CA TRP A 39 13.32 -48.93 19.94
C TRP A 39 14.05 -49.79 21.00
N ARG A 40 15.34 -49.54 21.26
CA ARG A 40 16.11 -50.22 22.30
C ARG A 40 15.83 -49.68 23.70
N ALA A 41 15.43 -48.41 23.81
CA ALA A 41 15.18 -47.76 25.10
C ALA A 41 13.80 -48.05 25.70
N HIS A 42 12.82 -48.50 24.91
CA HIS A 42 11.41 -48.49 25.33
C HIS A 42 10.76 -49.85 25.63
N HIS A 43 11.45 -50.99 25.48
CA HIS A 43 10.84 -52.32 25.61
C HIS A 43 11.63 -53.32 26.48
N ALA A 44 11.98 -52.96 27.72
CA ALA A 44 12.30 -53.96 28.74
C ALA A 44 12.05 -53.45 30.17
N GLY A 45 11.11 -54.07 30.89
CA GLY A 45 10.87 -53.83 32.32
C GLY A 45 10.93 -55.13 33.14
N ALA A 46 11.80 -55.13 34.16
CA ALA A 46 11.84 -55.79 35.49
C ALA A 46 11.50 -57.30 35.63
N ALA A 47 12.06 -58.15 36.52
CA ALA A 47 13.14 -58.26 37.53
C ALA A 47 13.15 -59.80 37.94
N PRO A 48 13.98 -60.43 38.85
CA PRO A 48 14.69 -59.85 40.01
C PRO A 48 16.02 -60.52 40.53
N LYS A 49 16.59 -59.88 41.58
CA LYS A 49 17.33 -60.39 42.77
C LYS A 49 18.87 -60.67 42.78
N THR A 50 19.49 -59.95 43.75
CA THR A 50 20.55 -60.29 44.75
C THR A 50 22.04 -60.42 44.37
N THR A 51 22.83 -59.54 45.02
CA THR A 51 24.31 -59.43 45.24
C THR A 51 24.93 -60.62 46.01
N PRO A 52 26.26 -60.64 46.33
CA PRO A 52 27.47 -59.97 45.76
C PRO A 52 28.69 -60.94 45.62
N ALA A 53 29.85 -60.50 45.09
CA ALA A 53 31.17 -60.72 45.70
C ALA A 53 32.41 -60.32 44.84
N THR A 54 33.28 -59.56 45.52
CA THR A 54 34.76 -59.63 45.57
C THR A 54 35.67 -59.11 44.44
N ALA A 55 36.56 -58.25 44.93
CA ALA A 55 37.75 -57.64 44.36
C ALA A 55 38.88 -58.63 44.03
N ALA A 56 39.79 -58.18 43.17
CA ALA A 56 41.21 -58.47 43.32
C ALA A 56 42.07 -57.33 42.74
N ASN A 57 42.92 -56.81 43.63
CA ASN A 57 44.03 -55.88 43.41
C ASN A 57 45.16 -56.51 42.57
N ALA A 58 45.88 -55.66 41.85
CA ALA A 58 47.36 -55.57 41.79
C ALA A 58 47.71 -54.47 40.76
N GLY A 59 48.64 -53.55 40.94
CA GLY A 59 49.64 -53.33 41.98
C GLY A 59 50.59 -52.22 41.47
N SER A 60 50.89 -51.27 42.35
CA SER A 60 52.10 -50.40 42.44
C SER A 60 53.06 -50.26 41.25
N THR A 61 53.50 -49.04 40.95
CA THR A 61 54.79 -48.49 41.42
C THR A 61 55.01 -47.06 40.92
N THR A 62 55.25 -46.12 41.86
CA THR A 62 56.13 -44.93 41.72
C THR A 62 57.52 -45.33 42.30
N PRO A 63 58.65 -44.59 42.15
CA PRO A 63 58.78 -43.12 42.20
C PRO A 63 59.93 -42.48 41.37
N GLY A 64 60.04 -41.14 41.38
CA GLY A 64 61.33 -40.46 41.17
C GLY A 64 61.27 -39.11 40.46
N ALA A 65 61.52 -38.03 41.20
CA ALA A 65 61.97 -36.72 40.68
C ALA A 65 63.51 -36.68 40.67
N PRO A 66 64.17 -35.79 39.89
CA PRO A 66 64.62 -34.52 40.49
C PRO A 66 64.67 -33.29 39.52
N ALA A 67 65.18 -32.19 40.07
CA ALA A 67 65.08 -30.75 39.77
C ALA A 67 65.70 -30.13 38.48
N ASN A 68 65.15 -28.93 38.17
CA ASN A 68 65.72 -27.68 37.62
C ASN A 68 66.40 -27.60 36.24
N ALA A 69 65.82 -26.77 35.35
CA ALA A 69 66.53 -25.73 34.57
C ALA A 69 65.53 -24.71 34.00
N GLY A 70 65.88 -23.42 34.06
CA GLY A 70 65.06 -22.29 33.60
C GLY A 70 65.01 -22.14 32.08
N GLY A 71 63.90 -21.58 31.60
CA GLY A 71 63.68 -21.17 30.22
C GLY A 71 62.40 -20.35 30.11
N SER A 72 62.52 -19.11 29.67
CA SER A 72 61.46 -18.11 29.55
C SER A 72 60.71 -18.18 28.22
N ALA A 73 59.39 -17.91 28.30
CA ALA A 73 58.38 -17.58 27.27
C ALA A 73 57.70 -18.74 26.49
N PRO A 74 56.43 -18.61 26.01
CA PRO A 74 55.49 -17.48 26.08
C PRO A 74 54.12 -17.82 26.72
N ALA A 75 53.32 -16.78 26.99
CA ALA A 75 52.00 -16.87 27.62
C ALA A 75 51.00 -17.75 26.85
N GLN A 76 50.39 -18.71 27.57
CA GLN A 76 49.18 -19.40 27.14
C GLN A 76 47.93 -18.54 27.42
N PRO A 77 46.89 -18.61 26.56
CA PRO A 77 45.68 -17.82 26.71
C PRO A 77 44.91 -18.24 27.97
N ALA A 78 44.33 -17.24 28.65
CA ALA A 78 43.47 -17.42 29.81
C ALA A 78 42.41 -18.51 29.52
N GLY A 79 42.28 -19.45 30.45
CA GLY A 79 41.24 -20.47 30.41
C GLY A 79 39.88 -19.81 30.23
N THR A 80 39.14 -20.30 29.25
CA THR A 80 37.70 -20.06 29.12
C THR A 80 37.03 -20.40 30.45
N GLU A 81 36.53 -19.37 31.12
CA GLU A 81 35.58 -19.48 32.21
C GLU A 81 34.44 -20.42 31.77
N PRO A 82 34.06 -21.44 32.57
CA PRO A 82 32.96 -22.32 32.19
C PRO A 82 31.71 -21.47 32.01
N ALA A 83 31.01 -21.67 30.89
CA ALA A 83 29.75 -21.00 30.60
C ALA A 83 28.83 -21.11 31.83
N PRO A 84 28.16 -20.02 32.24
CA PRO A 84 27.27 -20.04 33.40
C PRO A 84 26.24 -21.13 33.21
N SER A 85 26.09 -22.01 34.21
CA SER A 85 25.04 -23.02 34.24
C SER A 85 23.68 -22.37 33.91
N PRO A 86 22.82 -23.02 33.10
CA PRO A 86 21.50 -22.48 32.83
C PRO A 86 20.78 -22.20 34.16
N ALA A 87 20.22 -20.99 34.28
CA ALA A 87 19.48 -20.58 35.46
C ALA A 87 18.41 -21.64 35.79
N SER A 88 18.31 -22.02 37.06
CA SER A 88 17.27 -22.97 37.49
C SER A 88 15.89 -22.45 37.10
N PRO A 89 14.97 -23.33 36.65
CA PRO A 89 13.63 -22.91 36.29
C PRO A 89 12.95 -22.22 37.49
N PRO A 90 12.10 -21.20 37.23
CA PRO A 90 11.42 -20.47 38.30
C PRO A 90 10.56 -21.43 39.13
N ALA A 91 10.49 -21.19 40.44
CA ALA A 91 9.60 -21.94 41.32
C ALA A 91 8.13 -21.68 40.93
N VAL A 92 7.35 -22.74 40.80
CA VAL A 92 5.91 -22.65 40.47
C VAL A 92 5.13 -22.24 41.72
N SER A 93 4.42 -21.12 41.63
CA SER A 93 3.52 -20.65 42.69
C SER A 93 2.14 -21.32 42.61
N HIS A 94 1.51 -21.51 43.76
CA HIS A 94 0.12 -22.00 43.88
C HIS A 94 -0.79 -21.00 44.59
N THR A 95 -0.33 -19.76 44.77
CA THR A 95 -0.98 -18.75 45.59
C THR A 95 -2.05 -17.99 44.81
N ILE A 96 -3.29 -18.01 45.31
CA ILE A 96 -4.38 -17.14 44.87
C ILE A 96 -4.76 -16.18 45.99
N VAL A 97 -5.00 -14.93 45.62
CA VAL A 97 -5.56 -13.90 46.49
C VAL A 97 -6.65 -13.13 45.76
N ALA A 98 -7.41 -12.31 46.50
CA ALA A 98 -8.34 -11.36 45.91
C ALA A 98 -7.57 -10.32 45.05
N ALA A 99 -8.07 -10.00 43.85
CA ALA A 99 -7.33 -9.15 42.92
C ALA A 99 -7.13 -7.70 43.42
N ASP A 100 -8.04 -7.20 44.27
CA ASP A 100 -7.94 -5.88 44.91
C ASP A 100 -6.82 -5.79 45.96
N ALA A 101 -6.34 -6.94 46.46
CA ALA A 101 -5.20 -7.02 47.36
C ALA A 101 -3.85 -6.84 46.65
N ILE A 102 -3.82 -6.91 45.31
CA ILE A 102 -2.60 -6.76 44.51
C ILE A 102 -2.34 -5.29 44.19
N ARG A 103 -1.07 -4.90 44.24
CA ARG A 103 -0.58 -3.59 43.81
C ARG A 103 0.13 -3.71 42.46
N GLY A 104 -0.11 -2.76 41.56
CA GLY A 104 0.53 -2.68 40.25
C GLY A 104 -0.46 -2.22 39.18
N GLU A 105 0.05 -1.91 38.00
CA GLU A 105 -0.76 -1.52 36.84
C GLU A 105 -1.11 -2.76 36.01
N ASP A 106 -2.34 -2.84 35.52
CA ASP A 106 -2.74 -3.89 34.59
C ASP A 106 -2.28 -3.51 33.18
N ILE A 107 -1.26 -4.21 32.69
CA ILE A 107 -0.69 -3.95 31.37
C ILE A 107 -1.32 -4.83 30.29
N ALA A 108 -2.24 -5.74 30.64
CA ALA A 108 -2.95 -6.58 29.67
C ALA A 108 -4.12 -5.84 28.99
N LEU A 109 -4.43 -4.62 29.40
CA LEU A 109 -5.56 -3.86 28.87
C LEU A 109 -5.41 -3.55 27.37
N ASP A 110 -6.51 -3.62 26.62
CA ASP A 110 -6.58 -3.10 25.25
C ASP A 110 -6.22 -1.61 25.23
N THR A 111 -6.61 -0.83 26.24
CA THR A 111 -6.22 0.58 26.35
C THR A 111 -4.70 0.78 26.54
N ALA A 112 -4.00 -0.22 27.08
CA ALA A 112 -2.54 -0.25 27.16
C ALA A 112 -1.88 -0.84 25.90
N GLY A 113 -2.68 -1.21 24.90
CA GLY A 113 -2.25 -1.78 23.62
C GLY A 113 -1.72 -3.20 23.67
N SER A 114 -2.21 -3.97 24.64
CA SER A 114 -2.06 -5.42 24.66
C SER A 114 -2.92 -6.11 23.60
N THR A 115 -2.56 -7.33 23.27
CA THR A 115 -3.20 -8.10 22.20
C THR A 115 -3.25 -9.59 22.56
N ILE A 116 -4.34 -10.27 22.19
CA ILE A 116 -4.40 -11.73 22.24
C ILE A 116 -3.70 -12.28 20.99
N GLU A 117 -2.54 -12.90 21.17
CA GLU A 117 -1.74 -13.45 20.07
C GLU A 117 -2.41 -14.67 19.45
N PHE A 118 -2.89 -15.60 20.27
CA PHE A 118 -3.75 -16.69 19.81
C PHE A 118 -4.54 -17.35 20.95
N VAL A 119 -5.53 -18.15 20.53
CA VAL A 119 -6.34 -19.02 21.39
C VAL A 119 -6.27 -20.44 20.82
N SER A 120 -5.91 -21.42 21.65
CA SER A 120 -5.80 -22.82 21.21
C SER A 120 -7.10 -23.35 20.64
N GLY A 121 -6.99 -24.14 19.58
CA GLY A 121 -8.16 -24.66 18.88
C GLY A 121 -8.89 -23.63 17.99
N ALA A 122 -8.68 -22.33 18.17
CA ALA A 122 -9.38 -21.28 17.44
C ALA A 122 -8.55 -20.68 16.29
N TYR A 123 -9.18 -19.83 15.49
CA TYR A 123 -8.58 -19.08 14.38
C TYR A 123 -8.27 -17.62 14.78
N GLY A 124 -7.99 -17.40 16.07
CA GLY A 124 -7.91 -16.07 16.71
C GLY A 124 -8.97 -15.91 17.80
N PRO A 125 -8.98 -14.76 18.50
CA PRO A 125 -9.86 -14.55 19.65
C PRO A 125 -11.32 -14.21 19.26
N GLY A 126 -11.57 -14.01 17.97
CA GLY A 126 -12.89 -13.69 17.43
C GLY A 126 -13.32 -12.23 17.64
N PRO A 127 -14.49 -11.83 17.11
CA PRO A 127 -14.97 -10.45 17.18
C PRO A 127 -15.21 -9.96 18.62
N ASN A 128 -15.45 -10.90 19.55
CA ASN A 128 -15.64 -10.63 20.98
C ASN A 128 -14.36 -10.82 21.80
N GLY A 129 -13.23 -11.14 21.16
CA GLY A 129 -11.95 -11.40 21.82
C GLY A 129 -11.48 -10.30 22.76
N ARG A 130 -11.79 -9.04 22.40
CA ARG A 130 -11.46 -7.85 23.20
C ARG A 130 -12.09 -7.84 24.59
N ARG A 131 -13.16 -8.60 24.83
CA ARG A 131 -13.76 -8.75 26.17
C ARG A 131 -12.82 -9.42 27.18
N LEU A 132 -11.76 -10.08 26.69
CA LEU A 132 -10.71 -10.62 27.54
C LEU A 132 -9.79 -9.54 28.12
N LEU A 133 -9.76 -8.33 27.55
CA LEU A 133 -8.77 -7.28 27.85
C LEU A 133 -9.41 -5.88 28.04
N ASP A 134 -10.74 -5.79 28.14
CA ASP A 134 -11.46 -4.50 28.19
C ASP A 134 -11.70 -3.99 29.63
N ALA A 135 -11.29 -4.74 30.65
CA ALA A 135 -11.53 -4.48 32.07
C ALA A 135 -13.01 -4.31 32.45
N ARG A 136 -13.94 -4.83 31.64
CA ARG A 136 -15.38 -4.74 31.93
C ARG A 136 -15.90 -6.02 32.56
N ALA A 137 -16.40 -5.90 33.79
CA ALA A 137 -17.00 -7.03 34.50
C ALA A 137 -18.39 -7.43 33.95
N ASP A 138 -19.04 -6.58 33.16
CA ASP A 138 -20.36 -6.84 32.58
C ASP A 138 -20.32 -7.52 31.19
N THR A 139 -19.12 -7.72 30.65
CA THR A 139 -18.89 -8.43 29.38
C THR A 139 -18.15 -9.74 29.65
N SER A 140 -18.36 -10.73 28.78
CA SER A 140 -17.61 -11.98 28.84
C SER A 140 -17.31 -12.51 27.45
N TRP A 141 -16.16 -13.15 27.34
CA TRP A 141 -15.75 -13.91 26.17
C TRP A 141 -16.11 -15.39 26.34
N SER A 142 -16.36 -16.07 25.22
CA SER A 142 -16.52 -17.53 25.22
C SER A 142 -15.88 -18.14 23.99
N THR A 143 -15.43 -19.37 24.09
CA THR A 143 -14.84 -20.10 22.95
C THR A 143 -15.85 -20.27 21.82
N ASP A 144 -15.41 -19.96 20.59
CA ASP A 144 -16.20 -20.22 19.38
C ASP A 144 -15.98 -21.63 18.80
N VAL A 145 -15.05 -22.40 19.36
CA VAL A 145 -14.67 -23.74 18.90
C VAL A 145 -15.50 -24.80 19.60
N VAL A 146 -16.05 -25.73 18.82
CA VAL A 146 -16.87 -26.85 19.28
C VAL A 146 -16.43 -28.11 18.51
N PRO A 147 -16.13 -29.24 19.19
CA PRO A 147 -16.16 -29.42 20.64
C PRO A 147 -15.02 -28.70 21.38
N LEU A 148 -15.27 -28.31 22.63
CA LEU A 148 -14.23 -27.76 23.52
C LEU A 148 -13.19 -28.84 23.84
N ILE A 149 -11.92 -28.55 23.55
CA ILE A 149 -10.78 -29.42 23.85
C ILE A 149 -9.92 -28.72 24.90
N LEU A 150 -9.71 -29.40 26.04
CA LEU A 150 -8.79 -28.96 27.10
C LEU A 150 -7.49 -29.78 27.04
N PRO A 151 -6.33 -29.20 27.38
CA PRO A 151 -6.16 -27.83 27.87
C PRO A 151 -6.36 -26.75 26.79
N LEU A 152 -6.85 -25.58 27.20
CA LEU A 152 -7.00 -24.40 26.33
C LEU A 152 -5.94 -23.35 26.70
N ASP A 153 -5.04 -23.02 25.77
CA ASP A 153 -4.08 -21.93 25.96
C ASP A 153 -4.60 -20.63 25.34
N LEU A 154 -4.50 -19.52 26.10
CA LEU A 154 -4.67 -18.14 25.65
C LEU A 154 -3.35 -17.40 25.85
N VAL A 155 -2.83 -16.77 24.79
CA VAL A 155 -1.55 -16.03 24.86
C VAL A 155 -1.79 -14.54 24.68
N VAL A 156 -1.32 -13.76 25.65
CA VAL A 156 -1.38 -12.28 25.67
C VAL A 156 0.03 -11.73 25.47
N SER A 157 0.16 -10.72 24.62
CA SER A 157 1.37 -9.90 24.49
C SER A 157 1.10 -8.47 24.94
N PHE A 158 2.13 -7.78 25.44
CA PHE A 158 2.05 -6.37 25.81
C PHE A 158 2.25 -5.43 24.62
N TYR A 159 2.16 -4.12 24.87
CA TYR A 159 2.36 -3.09 23.85
C TYR A 159 3.59 -3.36 22.97
N LYS A 160 3.36 -3.57 21.67
CA LYS A 160 4.39 -3.90 20.67
C LYS A 160 5.31 -5.09 21.07
N ARG A 161 4.79 -6.05 21.84
CA ARG A 161 5.53 -7.21 22.37
C ARG A 161 6.77 -6.83 23.18
N GLN A 162 6.79 -5.63 23.77
CA GLN A 162 7.88 -5.22 24.64
C GLN A 162 7.88 -6.05 25.94
N PRO A 163 9.05 -6.35 26.50
CA PRO A 163 9.13 -7.05 27.78
C PRO A 163 8.59 -6.17 28.90
N ALA A 164 8.02 -6.78 29.93
CA ALA A 164 7.62 -6.15 31.19
C ALA A 164 7.94 -7.07 32.36
N LEU A 165 8.25 -6.49 33.52
CA LEU A 165 8.40 -7.24 34.77
C LEU A 165 7.01 -7.45 35.35
N ILE A 166 6.59 -8.69 35.54
CA ILE A 166 5.22 -9.04 35.97
C ILE A 166 5.24 -9.94 37.21
N SER A 167 4.20 -9.86 38.05
CA SER A 167 4.11 -10.64 39.29
C SER A 167 2.75 -11.30 39.55
N ALA A 168 1.73 -11.00 38.75
CA ALA A 168 0.45 -11.65 38.88
C ALA A 168 -0.32 -11.70 37.56
N VAL A 169 -1.19 -12.71 37.44
CA VAL A 169 -2.25 -12.77 36.42
C VAL A 169 -3.59 -12.75 37.15
N THR A 170 -4.48 -11.89 36.70
CA THR A 170 -5.84 -11.79 37.26
C THR A 170 -6.84 -12.39 36.29
N ILE A 171 -7.87 -13.05 36.82
CA ILE A 171 -8.91 -13.72 36.04
C ILE A 171 -10.25 -13.36 36.67
N ALA A 172 -11.17 -12.85 35.85
CA ALA A 172 -12.58 -12.74 36.20
C ALA A 172 -13.38 -13.87 35.53
N LEU A 173 -14.40 -14.36 36.23
CA LEU A 173 -15.35 -15.32 35.66
C LEU A 173 -16.58 -14.58 35.11
N PRO A 174 -17.22 -15.09 34.04
CA PRO A 174 -18.45 -14.52 33.51
C PRO A 174 -19.52 -14.36 34.59
N GLY A 175 -20.24 -13.23 34.54
CA GLY A 175 -21.49 -13.06 35.28
C GLY A 175 -22.60 -14.00 34.79
N PRO A 176 -23.78 -14.01 35.45
CA PRO A 176 -24.90 -14.84 35.04
C PRO A 176 -25.29 -14.59 33.58
N PRO A 177 -25.60 -15.64 32.79
CA PRO A 177 -25.87 -15.50 31.37
C PRO A 177 -27.16 -14.70 31.11
N ALA A 178 -27.24 -14.08 29.94
CA ALA A 178 -28.49 -13.48 29.47
C ALA A 178 -29.61 -14.54 29.38
N ALA A 179 -30.84 -14.14 29.72
CA ALA A 179 -31.99 -15.03 29.73
C ALA A 179 -32.13 -15.80 28.40
N GLY A 180 -32.20 -17.14 28.49
CA GLY A 180 -32.31 -18.03 27.33
C GLY A 180 -30.99 -18.49 26.70
N THR A 181 -29.83 -18.08 27.23
CA THR A 181 -28.51 -18.55 26.75
C THR A 181 -27.96 -19.63 27.69
N PRO A 182 -27.52 -20.81 27.19
CA PRO A 182 -26.84 -21.79 28.03
C PRO A 182 -25.59 -21.18 28.67
N PRO A 183 -25.35 -21.34 29.98
CA PRO A 183 -24.15 -20.84 30.61
C PRO A 183 -22.92 -21.54 30.04
N PRO A 184 -21.81 -20.82 29.76
CA PRO A 184 -20.56 -21.47 29.41
C PRO A 184 -20.02 -22.25 30.62
N VAL A 185 -19.19 -23.26 30.35
CA VAL A 185 -18.41 -23.91 31.40
C VAL A 185 -17.30 -22.96 31.87
N LEU A 186 -16.98 -23.01 33.15
CA LEU A 186 -16.01 -22.14 33.82
C LEU A 186 -14.67 -22.85 34.01
N PRO A 187 -13.53 -22.14 33.96
CA PRO A 187 -12.23 -22.72 34.27
C PRO A 187 -12.17 -23.16 35.73
N LYS A 188 -11.53 -24.31 35.98
CA LYS A 188 -11.23 -24.81 37.32
C LYS A 188 -9.73 -24.75 37.57
N ASP A 189 -8.95 -25.67 37.01
CA ASP A 189 -7.50 -25.70 37.19
C ASP A 189 -6.84 -24.88 36.08
N VAL A 190 -6.02 -23.89 36.44
CA VAL A 190 -5.31 -23.04 35.48
C VAL A 190 -3.82 -22.97 35.77
N GLU A 191 -3.04 -22.74 34.73
CA GLU A 191 -1.60 -22.53 34.79
C GLU A 191 -1.22 -21.21 34.13
N VAL A 192 -0.20 -20.55 34.67
CA VAL A 192 0.41 -19.35 34.11
C VAL A 192 1.80 -19.69 33.63
N TRP A 193 2.05 -19.39 32.35
CA TRP A 193 3.33 -19.58 31.70
C TRP A 193 3.79 -18.26 31.08
N VAL A 194 5.10 -18.02 31.04
CA VAL A 194 5.67 -16.78 30.51
C VAL A 194 6.77 -17.05 29.50
N SER A 195 6.91 -16.19 28.48
CA SER A 195 7.98 -16.27 27.48
C SER A 195 8.53 -14.88 27.16
N THR A 196 9.84 -14.80 26.94
CA THR A 196 10.54 -13.64 26.38
C THR A 196 10.91 -13.83 24.90
N THR A 197 10.59 -14.99 24.32
CA THR A 197 11.02 -15.38 22.98
C THR A 197 10.00 -14.96 21.92
N ASN A 198 8.88 -15.67 21.82
CA ASN A 198 7.80 -15.41 20.87
C ASN A 198 6.47 -15.95 21.43
N ALA A 199 5.37 -15.75 20.71
CA ALA A 199 4.05 -16.16 21.16
C ALA A 199 3.85 -17.69 21.21
N ALA A 200 4.62 -18.49 20.48
CA ALA A 200 4.48 -19.94 20.37
C ALA A 200 5.39 -20.74 21.31
N ASP A 201 6.62 -20.26 21.53
CA ASP A 201 7.73 -21.01 22.13
C ASP A 201 8.37 -20.30 23.34
N GLY A 202 9.25 -21.01 24.04
CA GLY A 202 10.05 -20.46 25.14
C GLY A 202 9.26 -20.22 26.43
N PHE A 203 8.10 -20.86 26.58
CA PHE A 203 7.26 -20.73 27.76
C PHE A 203 7.83 -21.53 28.94
N VAL A 204 7.91 -20.88 30.10
CA VAL A 204 8.21 -21.50 31.39
C VAL A 204 7.03 -21.30 32.34
N GLN A 205 6.67 -22.35 33.09
CA GLN A 205 5.58 -22.29 34.05
C GLN A 205 6.02 -21.50 35.29
N VAL A 206 5.19 -20.55 35.72
CA VAL A 206 5.46 -19.72 36.91
C VAL A 206 4.37 -19.87 37.97
N ALA A 207 3.18 -20.33 37.60
CA ALA A 207 2.13 -20.65 38.56
C ALA A 207 1.17 -21.75 38.06
N ALA A 208 0.51 -22.41 39.00
CA ALA A 208 -0.61 -23.31 38.76
C ALA A 208 -1.57 -23.24 39.95
N ALA A 209 -2.85 -22.97 39.74
CA ALA A 209 -3.78 -22.82 40.84
C ALA A 209 -5.23 -23.13 40.45
N PRO A 210 -6.07 -23.60 41.39
CA PRO A 210 -7.50 -23.80 41.16
C PRO A 210 -8.27 -22.48 41.34
N ILE A 211 -9.07 -22.09 40.35
CA ILE A 211 -9.92 -20.91 40.39
C ILE A 211 -11.26 -21.23 41.05
N ALA A 212 -11.68 -20.40 42.00
CA ALA A 212 -12.96 -20.53 42.67
C ALA A 212 -14.13 -20.14 41.74
N ALA A 213 -15.28 -20.77 41.94
CA ALA A 213 -16.52 -20.60 41.17
C ALA A 213 -17.28 -19.30 41.50
N GLU A 214 -16.57 -18.17 41.64
CA GLU A 214 -17.14 -16.90 42.06
C GLU A 214 -16.87 -15.80 41.02
N PRO A 215 -17.79 -14.83 40.87
CA PRO A 215 -17.66 -13.76 39.89
C PRO A 215 -16.58 -12.73 40.27
N ALA A 216 -16.04 -12.77 41.49
CA ALA A 216 -14.98 -11.87 41.93
C ALA A 216 -13.67 -12.13 41.15
N LYS A 217 -12.95 -11.06 40.79
CA LYS A 217 -11.65 -11.16 40.12
C LYS A 217 -10.62 -11.76 41.08
N GLN A 218 -9.99 -12.86 40.67
CA GLN A 218 -9.00 -13.60 41.44
C GLN A 218 -7.60 -13.36 40.86
N ALA A 219 -6.57 -13.30 41.69
CA ALA A 219 -5.19 -13.08 41.27
C ALA A 219 -4.28 -14.25 41.63
N ILE A 220 -3.63 -14.82 40.62
CA ILE A 220 -2.58 -15.83 40.75
C ILE A 220 -1.25 -15.08 40.84
N THR A 221 -0.56 -15.19 41.97
CA THR A 221 0.69 -14.45 42.23
C THR A 221 1.91 -15.34 42.07
N PHE A 222 3.03 -14.76 41.64
CA PHE A 222 4.32 -15.46 41.49
C PHE A 222 5.48 -14.47 41.68
N ALA A 223 6.71 -15.00 41.81
CA ALA A 223 7.89 -14.16 41.92
C ALA A 223 8.05 -13.26 40.67
N PRO A 224 8.39 -11.96 40.82
CA PRO A 224 8.53 -11.07 39.68
C PRO A 224 9.46 -11.62 38.60
N ILE A 225 8.96 -11.68 37.36
CA ILE A 225 9.67 -12.25 36.21
C ILE A 225 9.47 -11.38 34.98
N GLU A 226 10.51 -11.27 34.15
CA GLU A 226 10.42 -10.56 32.89
C GLU A 226 9.74 -11.43 31.84
N ALA A 227 8.72 -10.90 31.17
CA ALA A 227 7.95 -11.59 30.15
C ALA A 227 7.64 -10.64 28.99
N ARG A 228 7.55 -11.17 27.78
CA ARG A 228 6.92 -10.51 26.62
C ARG A 228 5.52 -11.06 26.33
N PHE A 229 5.33 -12.33 26.68
CA PHE A 229 4.13 -13.10 26.45
C PHE A 229 3.72 -13.80 27.74
N VAL A 230 2.42 -13.79 28.03
CA VAL A 230 1.80 -14.53 29.12
C VAL A 230 0.80 -15.51 28.53
N LYS A 231 0.95 -16.78 28.85
CA LYS A 231 0.04 -17.84 28.47
C LYS A 231 -0.77 -18.27 29.70
N LEU A 232 -2.08 -18.06 29.62
CA LEU A 232 -3.04 -18.66 30.53
C LEU A 232 -3.49 -19.99 29.93
N ARG A 233 -3.17 -21.10 30.61
CA ARG A 233 -3.60 -22.45 30.23
C ARG A 233 -4.73 -22.90 31.16
N VAL A 234 -5.91 -23.14 30.60
CA VAL A 234 -7.03 -23.74 31.33
C VAL A 234 -6.95 -25.25 31.18
N VAL A 235 -6.66 -25.95 32.27
CA VAL A 235 -6.41 -27.40 32.28
C VAL A 235 -7.72 -28.19 32.42
N SER A 236 -8.64 -27.69 33.24
CA SER A 236 -9.91 -28.35 33.52
C SER A 236 -11.06 -27.35 33.65
N ALA A 237 -12.29 -27.84 33.53
CA ALA A 237 -13.51 -27.05 33.73
C ALA A 237 -14.20 -27.44 35.05
N GLN A 238 -14.97 -26.51 35.62
CA GLN A 238 -15.74 -26.74 36.83
C GLN A 238 -16.95 -27.64 36.58
N GLN A 239 -17.62 -27.43 35.45
CA GLN A 239 -18.74 -28.23 35.00
C GLN A 239 -18.26 -29.34 34.03
N PRO A 240 -18.97 -30.48 33.94
CA PRO A 240 -18.69 -31.51 32.93
C PRO A 240 -18.73 -30.93 31.51
N VAL A 241 -17.71 -31.25 30.69
CA VAL A 241 -17.63 -30.80 29.31
C VAL A 241 -18.45 -31.74 28.41
N THR A 242 -19.45 -31.18 27.74
CA THR A 242 -20.22 -31.84 26.66
C THR A 242 -19.67 -31.45 25.29
N PRO A 243 -20.04 -32.17 24.20
CA PRO A 243 -19.62 -31.79 22.85
C PRO A 243 -20.01 -30.38 22.44
N GLU A 244 -21.10 -29.81 22.99
CA GLU A 244 -21.61 -28.46 22.70
C GLU A 244 -21.09 -27.40 23.69
N SER A 245 -20.32 -27.82 24.70
CA SER A 245 -19.83 -26.92 25.74
C SER A 245 -18.89 -25.86 25.17
N LYS A 246 -19.02 -24.64 25.70
CA LYS A 246 -18.11 -23.52 25.45
C LYS A 246 -17.49 -23.08 26.76
N LEU A 247 -16.19 -22.79 26.77
CA LEU A 247 -15.53 -22.20 27.94
C LEU A 247 -15.80 -20.69 27.95
N GLY A 248 -16.13 -20.13 29.11
CA GLY A 248 -16.36 -18.71 29.31
C GLY A 248 -15.32 -18.08 30.23
N LEU A 249 -14.89 -16.86 29.88
CA LEU A 249 -13.99 -16.03 30.69
C LEU A 249 -14.52 -14.60 30.72
N GLY A 250 -14.35 -13.91 31.85
CA GLY A 250 -14.45 -12.46 31.90
C GLY A 250 -13.16 -11.82 31.42
N ASP A 251 -12.67 -10.84 32.17
CA ASP A 251 -11.41 -10.13 31.93
C ASP A 251 -10.18 -10.92 32.42
N ILE A 252 -9.08 -10.84 31.66
CA ILE A 252 -7.75 -11.33 32.04
C ILE A 252 -6.83 -10.11 32.19
N GLY A 253 -6.24 -9.97 33.37
CA GLY A 253 -5.26 -8.92 33.64
C GLY A 253 -3.85 -9.46 33.86
N VAL A 254 -2.83 -8.66 33.60
CA VAL A 254 -1.43 -8.96 33.93
C VAL A 254 -0.86 -7.78 34.71
N ILE A 255 -0.43 -8.04 35.93
CA ILE A 255 0.01 -6.98 36.84
C ILE A 255 1.52 -6.76 36.70
N GLU A 256 1.87 -5.54 36.32
CA GLU A 256 3.25 -5.08 36.24
C GLU A 256 3.83 -4.87 37.66
N ALA A 257 4.98 -5.49 37.89
CA ALA A 257 5.77 -5.34 39.09
C ALA A 257 6.78 -4.20 38.92
N THR A 258 7.30 -3.70 40.05
CA THR A 258 8.37 -2.69 40.04
C THR A 258 9.56 -3.17 40.86
N ARG A 259 10.74 -2.65 40.54
CA ARG A 259 11.97 -2.77 41.35
C ARG A 259 12.84 -1.54 41.13
N ALA A 260 13.81 -1.31 42.01
CA ALA A 260 14.78 -0.23 41.82
C ALA A 260 15.46 -0.33 40.44
N GLY A 261 15.48 0.77 39.70
CA GLY A 261 16.05 0.84 38.35
C GLY A 261 15.17 0.29 37.21
N TYR A 262 13.94 -0.18 37.50
CA TYR A 262 12.98 -0.58 36.47
C TYR A 262 12.11 0.59 36.03
N THR A 263 12.06 0.88 34.73
CA THR A 263 11.09 1.79 34.12
C THR A 263 9.85 1.01 33.73
N ARG A 264 8.65 1.51 34.06
CA ARG A 264 7.39 0.86 33.67
C ARG A 264 7.18 0.87 32.16
N LEU A 265 6.44 -0.10 31.64
CA LEU A 265 6.17 -0.23 30.21
C LEU A 265 5.53 1.04 29.63
N VAL A 266 4.53 1.60 30.33
CA VAL A 266 3.84 2.83 29.92
C VAL A 266 4.74 4.05 29.98
N ASP A 267 5.65 4.11 30.96
CA ASP A 267 6.58 5.25 31.12
C ASP A 267 7.65 5.28 30.02
N ARG A 268 8.08 4.11 29.52
CA ARG A 268 9.01 4.01 28.38
C ARG A 268 8.32 4.00 27.02
N SER A 269 6.99 3.95 26.97
CA SER A 269 6.19 3.86 25.74
C SER A 269 5.16 5.00 25.67
N PRO A 270 5.59 6.27 25.48
CA PRO A 270 4.70 7.43 25.51
C PRO A 270 3.60 7.40 24.42
N ASP A 271 3.84 6.64 23.34
CA ASP A 271 2.91 6.42 22.24
C ASP A 271 1.74 5.47 22.57
N VAL A 272 1.76 4.79 23.73
CA VAL A 272 0.60 4.04 24.25
C VAL A 272 -0.61 4.96 24.45
N SER A 273 -0.39 6.21 24.86
CA SER A 273 -1.47 7.20 25.05
C SER A 273 -2.30 7.45 23.79
N GLU A 274 -1.75 7.14 22.62
CA GLU A 274 -2.34 7.32 21.29
C GLU A 274 -2.87 6.02 20.69
N TRP A 275 -2.71 4.90 21.40
CA TRP A 275 -3.13 3.58 20.94
C TRP A 275 -4.62 3.56 20.60
N MET A 276 -5.43 4.17 21.47
CA MET A 276 -6.87 4.31 21.30
C MET A 276 -7.17 5.26 20.13
N GLY A 277 -7.58 4.67 19.00
CA GLY A 277 -7.82 5.38 17.74
C GLY A 277 -6.67 5.29 16.73
N SER A 278 -5.61 4.56 17.05
CA SER A 278 -4.49 4.36 16.12
C SER A 278 -4.86 3.46 14.92
N PRO A 279 -4.23 3.67 13.74
CA PRO A 279 -4.34 2.76 12.60
C PRO A 279 -3.97 1.32 12.92
N ARG A 280 -2.96 1.12 13.79
CA ARG A 280 -2.51 -0.22 14.20
C ARG A 280 -3.59 -0.95 14.97
N ARG A 281 -4.22 -0.31 15.97
CA ARG A 281 -5.34 -0.92 16.71
C ARG A 281 -6.50 -1.26 15.78
N ALA A 282 -6.88 -0.35 14.88
CA ALA A 282 -7.96 -0.58 13.93
C ALA A 282 -7.68 -1.79 13.03
N ALA A 283 -6.48 -1.91 12.46
CA ALA A 283 -6.09 -3.07 11.67
C ALA A 283 -6.11 -4.37 12.49
N GLN A 284 -5.62 -4.37 13.73
CA GLN A 284 -5.66 -5.56 14.60
C GLN A 284 -7.10 -6.04 14.85
N ARG A 285 -8.03 -5.12 15.12
CA ARG A 285 -9.46 -5.44 15.25
C ARG A 285 -10.06 -6.06 13.98
N GLY A 286 -9.62 -5.58 12.82
CA GLY A 286 -10.01 -6.15 11.53
C GLY A 286 -9.53 -7.59 11.37
N ILE A 287 -8.29 -7.87 11.77
CA ILE A 287 -7.68 -9.21 11.70
C ILE A 287 -8.43 -10.18 12.63
N GLU A 288 -8.72 -9.76 13.86
CA GLU A 288 -9.48 -10.56 14.84
C GLU A 288 -10.86 -10.97 14.33
N TRP A 289 -11.52 -10.10 13.57
CA TRP A 289 -12.79 -10.41 12.89
C TRP A 289 -12.58 -11.33 11.68
N LEU A 290 -11.62 -10.98 10.80
CA LEU A 290 -11.46 -11.62 9.49
C LEU A 290 -11.12 -13.10 9.61
N GLN A 291 -10.17 -13.46 10.48
CA GLN A 291 -9.60 -14.80 10.54
C GLN A 291 -10.62 -15.92 10.79
N PRO A 292 -11.45 -15.90 11.85
CA PRO A 292 -12.46 -16.93 12.04
C PRO A 292 -13.59 -16.82 11.02
N ALA A 293 -13.91 -15.62 10.54
CA ALA A 293 -15.01 -15.40 9.62
C ALA A 293 -14.73 -16.05 8.24
N VAL A 294 -13.52 -15.93 7.71
CA VAL A 294 -13.17 -16.54 6.40
C VAL A 294 -13.07 -18.07 6.48
N VAL A 295 -12.60 -18.62 7.60
CA VAL A 295 -12.56 -20.08 7.78
C VAL A 295 -13.97 -20.65 7.97
N LYS A 296 -14.84 -19.94 8.70
CA LYS A 296 -16.25 -20.30 8.79
C LYS A 296 -16.92 -20.27 7.41
N TRP A 297 -16.68 -19.22 6.63
CA TRP A 297 -17.22 -19.13 5.27
C TRP A 297 -16.81 -20.34 4.42
N GLN A 298 -15.53 -20.72 4.46
CA GLN A 298 -15.01 -21.90 3.77
C GLN A 298 -15.74 -23.19 4.18
N ALA A 299 -15.97 -23.38 5.48
CA ALA A 299 -16.69 -24.54 6.00
C ALA A 299 -18.17 -24.58 5.57
N ASP A 300 -18.84 -23.43 5.56
CA ASP A 300 -20.27 -23.33 5.26
C ASP A 300 -20.59 -23.52 3.76
N HIS A 301 -19.67 -23.15 2.86
CA HIS A 301 -19.96 -23.11 1.42
C HIS A 301 -19.36 -24.30 0.63
N ALA A 302 -18.45 -25.07 1.23
CA ALA A 302 -17.85 -26.27 0.63
C ALA A 302 -17.26 -26.09 -0.78
N CYS A 303 -16.72 -24.90 -1.07
CA CYS A 303 -16.21 -24.56 -2.40
C CYS A 303 -15.11 -23.49 -2.37
N PHE A 304 -14.33 -23.37 -3.44
CA PHE A 304 -13.32 -22.32 -3.54
C PHE A 304 -13.97 -20.98 -3.91
N GLY A 305 -13.81 -19.97 -3.06
CA GLY A 305 -14.40 -18.65 -3.30
C GLY A 305 -13.62 -17.91 -4.37
N CYS A 306 -14.32 -17.14 -5.20
CA CYS A 306 -13.70 -16.40 -6.31
C CYS A 306 -12.50 -15.55 -5.86
N HIS A 307 -12.60 -14.92 -4.68
CA HIS A 307 -11.53 -14.07 -4.14
C HIS A 307 -11.30 -14.22 -2.62
N ILE A 308 -12.21 -14.87 -1.88
CA ILE A 308 -12.28 -14.78 -0.40
C ILE A 308 -11.03 -15.37 0.27
N GLN A 309 -10.71 -16.63 -0.01
CA GLN A 309 -9.56 -17.31 0.60
C GLN A 309 -8.25 -16.62 0.24
N SER A 310 -8.03 -16.40 -1.05
CA SER A 310 -6.77 -15.86 -1.56
C SER A 310 -6.50 -14.42 -1.12
N GLN A 311 -7.52 -13.55 -1.10
CA GLN A 311 -7.34 -12.19 -0.61
C GLN A 311 -7.12 -12.14 0.90
N ALA A 312 -7.85 -12.95 1.68
CA ALA A 312 -7.63 -13.04 3.11
C ALA A 312 -6.20 -13.54 3.42
N MET A 313 -5.75 -14.56 2.70
CA MET A 313 -4.39 -15.09 2.81
C MET A 313 -3.33 -14.02 2.48
N MET A 314 -3.51 -13.24 1.41
CA MET A 314 -2.64 -12.09 1.10
C MET A 314 -2.57 -11.11 2.27
N GLY A 315 -3.70 -10.75 2.88
CA GLY A 315 -3.68 -9.80 3.99
C GLY A 315 -3.10 -10.30 5.27
N LEU A 316 -3.39 -11.54 5.63
CA LEU A 316 -2.81 -12.15 6.80
C LEU A 316 -1.29 -12.31 6.64
N ALA A 317 -0.80 -12.62 5.44
CA ALA A 317 0.64 -12.62 5.14
C ALA A 317 1.26 -11.22 5.30
N ILE A 318 0.63 -10.18 4.73
CA ILE A 318 1.10 -8.79 4.86
C ILE A 318 1.05 -8.31 6.31
N ALA A 319 -0.03 -8.62 7.04
CA ALA A 319 -0.20 -8.26 8.44
C ALA A 319 0.84 -8.95 9.32
N SER A 320 1.08 -10.25 9.10
CA SER A 320 2.13 -11.01 9.79
C SER A 320 3.51 -10.37 9.59
N LYS A 321 3.85 -10.00 8.34
CA LYS A 321 5.09 -9.27 8.01
C LYS A 321 5.20 -7.90 8.70
N ASN A 322 4.08 -7.26 9.04
CA ASN A 322 4.02 -5.99 9.75
C ASN A 322 3.81 -6.16 11.27
N GLU A 323 4.14 -7.34 11.81
CA GLU A 323 4.12 -7.67 13.25
C GLU A 323 2.75 -7.51 13.93
N TYR A 324 1.66 -7.78 13.19
CA TYR A 324 0.34 -7.96 13.77
C TYR A 324 0.20 -9.36 14.38
N ALA A 325 -0.73 -9.53 15.32
CA ALA A 325 -1.10 -10.84 15.83
C ALA A 325 -1.98 -11.53 14.78
N VAL A 326 -1.38 -12.51 14.10
CA VAL A 326 -2.00 -13.31 13.05
C VAL A 326 -1.97 -14.78 13.46
N SER A 327 -3.09 -15.48 13.28
CA SER A 327 -3.20 -16.90 13.57
C SER A 327 -2.57 -17.75 12.46
N ASP A 328 -1.45 -18.41 12.78
CA ASP A 328 -0.79 -19.38 11.90
C ASP A 328 -1.75 -20.49 11.46
N LYS A 329 -2.63 -20.92 12.36
CA LYS A 329 -3.66 -21.93 12.06
C LYS A 329 -4.60 -21.45 10.94
N THR A 330 -4.93 -20.16 10.94
CA THR A 330 -5.85 -19.57 9.94
C THR A 330 -5.20 -19.53 8.57
N ILE A 331 -4.02 -18.92 8.47
CA ILE A 331 -3.35 -18.78 7.18
C ILE A 331 -2.98 -20.17 6.61
N LYS A 332 -2.58 -21.12 7.47
CA LYS A 332 -2.36 -22.52 7.07
C LYS A 332 -3.66 -23.18 6.57
N ALA A 333 -4.78 -23.02 7.27
CA ALA A 333 -6.05 -23.60 6.83
C ALA A 333 -6.53 -23.07 5.49
N LEU A 334 -6.33 -21.77 5.22
CA LEU A 334 -6.62 -21.15 3.92
C LEU A 334 -5.67 -21.66 2.83
N GLY A 335 -4.37 -21.74 3.15
CA GLY A 335 -3.34 -22.24 2.24
C GLY A 335 -3.55 -23.71 1.87
N ASP A 336 -3.69 -24.60 2.85
CA ASP A 336 -3.96 -26.03 2.65
C ASP A 336 -5.23 -26.26 1.81
N TYR A 337 -6.29 -25.49 2.07
CA TYR A 337 -7.50 -25.55 1.28
C TYR A 337 -7.27 -25.09 -0.17
N THR A 338 -6.54 -23.99 -0.35
CA THR A 338 -6.17 -23.51 -1.69
C THR A 338 -5.31 -24.52 -2.45
N LEU A 339 -4.37 -25.20 -1.78
CA LEU A 339 -3.55 -26.23 -2.40
C LEU A 339 -4.38 -27.45 -2.85
N THR A 340 -5.40 -27.82 -2.08
CA THR A 340 -6.23 -29.01 -2.34
C THR A 340 -7.43 -28.75 -3.26
N ALA A 341 -7.89 -27.51 -3.37
CA ALA A 341 -9.01 -27.14 -4.21
C ALA A 341 -8.67 -27.04 -5.71
N GLN A 342 -7.38 -27.10 -6.08
CA GLN A 342 -6.96 -26.98 -7.47
C GLN A 342 -7.41 -28.18 -8.31
N HIS A 343 -8.01 -27.90 -9.47
CA HIS A 343 -8.37 -28.93 -10.44
C HIS A 343 -7.13 -29.54 -11.15
N PRO A 344 -7.28 -30.72 -11.77
CA PRO A 344 -6.20 -31.38 -12.50
C PRO A 344 -5.57 -30.56 -13.63
N ASP A 345 -6.28 -29.59 -14.19
CA ASP A 345 -5.79 -28.67 -15.24
C ASP A 345 -5.09 -27.41 -14.70
N GLY A 346 -5.08 -27.22 -13.37
CA GLY A 346 -4.51 -26.04 -12.71
C GLY A 346 -5.53 -24.93 -12.41
N SER A 347 -6.80 -25.14 -12.77
CA SER A 347 -7.87 -24.17 -12.51
C SER A 347 -8.43 -24.25 -11.10
N TYR A 348 -9.23 -23.24 -10.77
CA TYR A 348 -10.11 -23.16 -9.59
C TYR A 348 -11.54 -22.79 -9.99
N GLU A 349 -11.83 -22.80 -11.30
CA GLU A 349 -13.09 -22.36 -11.88
C GLU A 349 -14.19 -23.38 -11.58
N ARG A 350 -15.33 -22.92 -11.07
CA ARG A 350 -16.55 -23.73 -11.05
C ARG A 350 -17.37 -23.54 -12.31
N GLU A 351 -17.43 -22.30 -12.80
CA GLU A 351 -18.04 -21.92 -14.06
C GLU A 351 -16.97 -21.32 -15.00
N PRO A 352 -17.13 -21.50 -16.33
CA PRO A 352 -16.19 -20.96 -17.30
C PRO A 352 -16.02 -19.43 -17.15
N GLY A 353 -14.77 -18.98 -17.01
CA GLY A 353 -14.44 -17.55 -16.94
C GLY A 353 -14.51 -16.93 -15.55
N GLU A 354 -14.65 -17.74 -14.49
CA GLU A 354 -14.50 -17.24 -13.11
C GLU A 354 -13.07 -16.73 -12.81
N PRO A 355 -12.93 -15.69 -11.97
CA PRO A 355 -11.64 -15.09 -11.64
C PRO A 355 -10.81 -15.93 -10.65
N SER A 356 -11.32 -17.08 -10.18
CA SER A 356 -10.78 -17.87 -9.07
C SER A 356 -9.30 -18.21 -9.23
N ALA A 357 -8.87 -18.59 -10.43
CA ALA A 357 -7.47 -18.91 -10.71
C ALA A 357 -6.54 -17.69 -10.61
N LEU A 358 -7.03 -16.50 -10.99
CA LEU A 358 -6.28 -15.23 -10.91
C LEU A 358 -5.97 -14.89 -9.45
N PHE A 359 -6.96 -15.05 -8.57
CA PHE A 359 -6.76 -14.82 -7.15
C PHE A 359 -5.94 -15.93 -6.50
N ALA A 360 -6.16 -17.20 -6.87
CA ALA A 360 -5.41 -18.33 -6.34
C ALA A 360 -3.90 -18.19 -6.59
N VAL A 361 -3.47 -17.84 -7.81
CA VAL A 361 -2.03 -17.71 -8.11
C VAL A 361 -1.38 -16.59 -7.30
N MET A 362 -2.08 -15.46 -7.11
CA MET A 362 -1.63 -14.36 -6.24
C MET A 362 -1.57 -14.82 -4.78
N GLY A 363 -2.63 -15.46 -4.30
CA GLY A 363 -2.74 -15.93 -2.92
C GLY A 363 -1.62 -16.91 -2.58
N LEU A 364 -1.38 -17.91 -3.44
CA LEU A 364 -0.30 -18.89 -3.27
C LEU A 364 1.07 -18.20 -3.20
N ALA A 365 1.33 -17.18 -4.03
CA ALA A 365 2.59 -16.44 -3.96
C ALA A 365 2.81 -15.76 -2.60
N TYR A 366 1.77 -15.13 -2.02
CA TYR A 366 1.86 -14.54 -0.67
C TYR A 366 1.96 -15.60 0.43
N TYR A 367 1.32 -16.76 0.25
CA TYR A 367 1.43 -17.88 1.18
C TYR A 367 2.82 -18.49 1.18
N ASP A 368 3.42 -18.62 0.01
CA ASP A 368 4.79 -19.10 -0.18
C ASP A 368 5.79 -18.17 0.49
N ASP A 369 5.64 -16.86 0.31
CA ASP A 369 6.46 -15.86 1.00
C ASP A 369 6.32 -15.98 2.53
N TRP A 370 5.10 -16.17 3.04
CA TRP A 370 4.82 -16.32 4.47
C TRP A 370 5.42 -17.61 5.06
N ARG A 371 5.28 -18.75 4.37
CA ARG A 371 5.83 -20.05 4.81
C ARG A 371 7.30 -20.24 4.42
N HIS A 372 7.93 -19.22 3.85
CA HIS A 372 9.30 -19.23 3.32
C HIS A 372 9.57 -20.38 2.34
N ALA A 373 8.59 -20.69 1.50
CA ALA A 373 8.76 -21.69 0.46
C ALA A 373 9.52 -21.12 -0.73
N THR A 374 10.40 -21.94 -1.29
CA THR A 374 11.13 -21.62 -2.53
C THR A 374 10.58 -22.39 -3.72
N SER A 375 9.58 -23.25 -3.52
CA SER A 375 8.90 -23.99 -4.59
C SER A 375 7.46 -24.35 -4.18
N ASP A 376 6.53 -24.16 -5.12
CA ASP A 376 5.15 -24.63 -5.05
C ASP A 376 4.68 -25.13 -6.43
N PRO A 377 4.66 -26.46 -6.66
CA PRO A 377 4.13 -27.04 -7.89
C PRO A 377 2.68 -26.63 -8.20
N THR A 378 1.89 -26.31 -7.17
CA THR A 378 0.49 -25.87 -7.31
C THR A 378 0.44 -24.48 -7.93
N LEU A 379 1.28 -23.56 -7.45
CA LEU A 379 1.42 -22.22 -8.04
C LEU A 379 1.86 -22.33 -9.49
N VAL A 380 2.92 -23.10 -9.78
CA VAL A 380 3.44 -23.28 -11.15
C VAL A 380 2.36 -23.82 -12.09
N LYS A 381 1.55 -24.76 -11.61
CA LYS A 381 0.45 -25.33 -12.38
C LYS A 381 -0.69 -24.34 -12.63
N THR A 382 -1.02 -23.51 -11.64
CA THR A 382 -1.99 -22.40 -11.82
C THR A 382 -1.44 -21.37 -12.82
N ALA A 383 -0.15 -21.06 -12.75
CA ALA A 383 0.51 -20.19 -13.72
C ALA A 383 0.51 -20.81 -15.13
N ALA A 384 0.71 -22.12 -15.27
CA ALA A 384 0.60 -22.81 -16.56
C ALA A 384 -0.81 -22.69 -17.17
N TYR A 385 -1.83 -22.82 -16.33
CA TYR A 385 -3.23 -22.66 -16.73
C TYR A 385 -3.52 -21.24 -17.24
N LEU A 386 -3.06 -20.22 -16.51
CA LEU A 386 -3.23 -18.82 -16.89
C LEU A 386 -2.39 -18.44 -18.12
N LEU A 387 -1.23 -19.07 -18.31
CA LEU A 387 -0.41 -18.89 -19.50
C LEU A 387 -1.18 -19.28 -20.76
N GLY A 388 -1.98 -20.35 -20.71
CA GLY A 388 -2.85 -20.76 -21.81
C GLY A 388 -4.01 -19.81 -22.10
N ARG A 389 -4.32 -18.88 -21.19
CA ARG A 389 -5.38 -17.85 -21.33
C ARG A 389 -4.83 -16.47 -21.67
N GLN A 390 -3.51 -16.28 -21.63
CA GLN A 390 -2.91 -15.00 -21.96
C GLN A 390 -3.07 -14.72 -23.46
N GLN A 391 -3.64 -13.56 -23.77
CA GLN A 391 -3.71 -13.08 -25.14
C GLN A 391 -2.31 -12.76 -25.68
N PRO A 392 -2.10 -12.79 -27.01
CA PRO A 392 -0.81 -12.40 -27.61
C PRO A 392 -0.35 -11.00 -27.21
N THR A 393 -1.28 -10.10 -26.89
CA THR A 393 -1.02 -8.75 -26.38
C THR A 393 -0.41 -8.72 -24.98
N GLY A 394 -0.53 -9.82 -24.21
CA GLY A 394 -0.14 -9.91 -22.80
C GLY A 394 -1.30 -9.84 -21.82
N GLU A 395 -2.48 -9.40 -22.28
CA GLU A 395 -3.70 -9.28 -21.49
C GLU A 395 -4.22 -10.65 -21.01
N ILE A 396 -4.74 -10.67 -19.79
CA ILE A 396 -5.62 -11.74 -19.30
C ILE A 396 -7.02 -11.16 -19.23
N GLN A 397 -7.91 -11.65 -20.09
CA GLN A 397 -9.29 -11.21 -20.10
C GLN A 397 -10.05 -11.80 -18.92
N ASN A 398 -10.86 -10.96 -18.29
CA ASN A 398 -11.85 -11.37 -17.30
C ASN A 398 -13.19 -10.79 -17.76
N GLY A 399 -14.20 -11.63 -17.97
CA GLY A 399 -15.48 -11.27 -18.60
C GLY A 399 -16.41 -10.39 -17.75
N ALA A 400 -15.92 -9.88 -16.61
CA ALA A 400 -16.71 -9.11 -15.66
C ALA A 400 -16.73 -7.60 -16.01
N PRO A 401 -17.91 -6.94 -16.01
CA PRO A 401 -17.97 -5.49 -16.14
C PRO A 401 -17.42 -4.81 -14.89
N ALA A 402 -16.43 -3.94 -15.07
CA ALA A 402 -15.75 -3.24 -13.97
C ALA A 402 -16.65 -2.34 -13.10
N CYS A 403 -17.82 -1.91 -13.60
CA CYS A 403 -18.79 -1.10 -12.86
C CYS A 403 -20.22 -1.64 -13.08
N GLY A 404 -20.44 -2.91 -12.72
CA GLY A 404 -21.73 -3.59 -12.74
C GLY A 404 -22.25 -3.97 -11.34
N PRO A 405 -23.42 -4.63 -11.23
CA PRO A 405 -24.01 -5.05 -9.96
C PRO A 405 -23.26 -6.21 -9.26
N LEU A 406 -22.14 -6.66 -9.83
CA LEU A 406 -21.35 -7.76 -9.32
C LEU A 406 -20.55 -7.35 -8.07
N SER A 407 -20.21 -8.38 -7.32
CA SER A 407 -19.73 -8.39 -5.95
C SER A 407 -18.32 -7.82 -5.72
N VAL A 408 -17.59 -7.49 -6.77
CA VAL A 408 -16.25 -6.88 -6.74
C VAL A 408 -15.99 -6.31 -8.12
N VAL A 409 -15.34 -5.15 -8.17
CA VAL A 409 -14.78 -4.65 -9.43
C VAL A 409 -13.67 -5.60 -9.82
N GLU A 410 -13.81 -6.23 -10.98
CA GLU A 410 -12.87 -7.20 -11.49
C GLU A 410 -12.64 -6.90 -12.98
N GLY A 411 -11.47 -6.35 -13.30
CA GLY A 411 -11.14 -5.92 -14.66
C GLY A 411 -9.88 -6.59 -15.21
N PRO A 412 -9.60 -6.46 -16.52
CA PRO A 412 -8.40 -7.01 -17.15
C PRO A 412 -7.09 -6.53 -16.53
N LEU A 413 -7.04 -5.30 -15.99
CA LEU A 413 -5.86 -4.78 -15.30
C LEU A 413 -5.54 -5.55 -14.01
N MET A 414 -6.55 -5.88 -13.21
CA MET A 414 -6.40 -6.72 -12.02
C MET A 414 -6.02 -8.15 -12.41
N ALA A 415 -6.73 -8.74 -13.37
CA ALA A 415 -6.48 -10.10 -13.84
C ALA A 415 -5.05 -10.29 -14.37
N THR A 416 -4.60 -9.36 -15.20
CA THR A 416 -3.25 -9.37 -15.79
C THR A 416 -2.19 -9.12 -14.72
N SER A 417 -2.43 -8.22 -13.76
CA SER A 417 -1.50 -7.93 -12.66
C SER A 417 -1.32 -9.11 -11.70
N ASN A 418 -2.40 -9.82 -11.35
CA ASN A 418 -2.32 -11.01 -10.51
C ASN A 418 -1.59 -12.15 -11.23
N SER A 419 -1.89 -12.35 -12.52
CA SER A 419 -1.21 -13.36 -13.34
C SER A 419 0.28 -13.06 -13.51
N LEU A 420 0.66 -11.77 -13.63
CA LEU A 420 2.06 -11.33 -13.68
C LEU A 420 2.85 -11.78 -12.43
N ILE A 421 2.26 -11.70 -11.23
CA ILE A 421 2.88 -12.20 -9.99
C ILE A 421 3.15 -13.71 -10.13
N GLY A 422 2.14 -14.45 -10.57
CA GLY A 422 2.24 -15.89 -10.79
C GLY A 422 3.30 -16.29 -11.81
N PHE A 423 3.35 -15.62 -12.96
CA PHE A 423 4.34 -15.89 -14.00
C PHE A 423 5.77 -15.60 -13.53
N ARG A 424 6.00 -14.47 -12.83
CA ARG A 424 7.33 -14.18 -12.29
C ARG A 424 7.76 -15.23 -11.26
N ARG A 425 6.85 -15.63 -10.38
CA ARG A 425 7.15 -16.65 -9.39
C ARG A 425 7.40 -18.02 -10.02
N ALA A 426 6.58 -18.44 -10.98
CA ALA A 426 6.79 -19.67 -11.72
C ALA A 426 8.14 -19.66 -12.48
N TYR A 427 8.54 -18.51 -13.03
CA TYR A 427 9.87 -18.36 -13.64
C TYR A 427 10.99 -18.46 -12.61
N GLU A 428 10.89 -17.79 -11.47
CA GLU A 428 11.88 -17.89 -10.38
C GLU A 428 12.11 -19.35 -9.96
N GLU A 429 11.03 -20.13 -9.86
CA GLU A 429 11.08 -21.54 -9.44
C GLU A 429 11.57 -22.50 -10.52
N THR A 430 11.15 -22.30 -11.77
CA THR A 430 11.37 -23.29 -12.86
C THR A 430 12.48 -22.90 -13.83
N GLN A 431 12.84 -21.61 -13.89
CA GLN A 431 13.69 -21.01 -14.93
C GLN A 431 13.15 -21.23 -16.37
N ASP A 432 11.86 -21.54 -16.53
CA ASP A 432 11.24 -21.71 -17.85
C ASP A 432 10.93 -20.35 -18.49
N ALA A 433 11.61 -20.08 -19.60
CA ALA A 433 11.50 -18.81 -20.33
C ALA A 433 10.07 -18.45 -20.75
N ARG A 434 9.17 -19.43 -20.92
CA ARG A 434 7.77 -19.17 -21.29
C ARG A 434 7.06 -18.27 -20.27
N TYR A 435 7.34 -18.49 -18.97
CA TYR A 435 6.77 -17.67 -17.91
C TYR A 435 7.40 -16.28 -17.85
N LYS A 436 8.72 -16.19 -18.09
CA LYS A 436 9.39 -14.89 -18.18
C LYS A 436 8.79 -14.06 -19.33
N ASP A 437 8.64 -14.64 -20.50
CA ASP A 437 8.09 -13.95 -21.67
C ASP A 437 6.63 -13.55 -21.46
N ALA A 438 5.84 -14.39 -20.79
CA ALA A 438 4.48 -14.06 -20.41
C ALA A 438 4.41 -12.91 -19.40
N ALA A 439 5.30 -12.90 -18.40
CA ALA A 439 5.42 -11.81 -17.45
C ALA A 439 5.81 -10.48 -18.14
N ASP A 440 6.75 -10.52 -19.09
CA ASP A 440 7.19 -9.34 -19.82
C ASP A 440 6.08 -8.77 -20.72
N ARG A 441 5.32 -9.63 -21.41
CA ARG A 441 4.12 -9.19 -22.18
C ARG A 441 3.03 -8.62 -21.28
N ALA A 442 2.74 -9.28 -20.16
CA ALA A 442 1.74 -8.80 -19.19
C ALA A 442 2.11 -7.39 -18.67
N LEU A 443 3.38 -7.19 -18.27
CA LEU A 443 3.86 -5.90 -17.78
C LEU A 443 3.80 -4.81 -18.87
N ALA A 444 4.20 -5.14 -20.10
CA ALA A 444 4.12 -4.21 -21.23
C ALA A 444 2.68 -3.80 -21.54
N TRP A 445 1.74 -4.77 -21.51
CA TRP A 445 0.32 -4.49 -21.69
C TRP A 445 -0.22 -3.59 -20.56
N ILE A 446 0.08 -3.91 -19.29
CA ILE A 446 -0.33 -3.10 -18.14
C ILE A 446 0.15 -1.66 -18.27
N ALA A 447 1.40 -1.44 -18.70
CA ALA A 447 1.96 -0.11 -18.91
C ALA A 447 1.16 0.71 -19.94
N GLY A 448 0.70 0.08 -21.02
CA GLY A 448 -0.08 0.71 -22.09
C GLY A 448 -1.59 0.79 -21.84
N ALA A 449 -2.15 -0.04 -20.96
CA ALA A 449 -3.59 -0.14 -20.75
C ALA A 449 -4.20 1.14 -20.14
N GLN A 450 -5.39 1.52 -20.60
CA GLN A 450 -6.16 2.61 -20.01
C GLN A 450 -6.79 2.16 -18.68
N ALA A 451 -6.72 3.02 -17.67
CA ALA A 451 -7.32 2.76 -16.36
C ALA A 451 -8.60 3.59 -16.21
N ASN A 452 -9.74 2.92 -16.07
CA ASN A 452 -11.06 3.55 -16.06
C ASN A 452 -11.67 3.63 -14.66
N THR A 453 -11.30 2.72 -13.77
CA THR A 453 -11.74 2.70 -12.37
C THR A 453 -10.61 3.06 -11.41
N THR A 454 -10.94 3.27 -10.14
CA THR A 454 -9.94 3.41 -9.07
C THR A 454 -9.11 2.14 -8.96
N GLN A 455 -9.73 0.95 -9.01
CA GLN A 455 -9.02 -0.32 -8.98
C GLN A 455 -8.08 -0.51 -10.18
N ASP A 456 -8.49 -0.14 -11.38
CA ASP A 456 -7.62 -0.21 -12.57
C ASP A 456 -6.32 0.59 -12.33
N GLN A 457 -6.46 1.82 -11.81
CA GLN A 457 -5.33 2.67 -11.46
C GLN A 457 -4.46 2.01 -10.39
N ILE A 458 -5.07 1.42 -9.35
CA ILE A 458 -4.35 0.73 -8.26
C ILE A 458 -3.55 -0.46 -8.78
N PHE A 459 -4.16 -1.38 -9.54
CA PHE A 459 -3.44 -2.58 -9.99
C PHE A 459 -2.35 -2.24 -11.01
N LYS A 460 -2.59 -1.26 -11.87
CA LYS A 460 -1.56 -0.69 -12.73
C LYS A 460 -0.41 -0.10 -11.90
N LEU A 461 -0.71 0.70 -10.88
CA LEU A 461 0.27 1.30 -9.98
C LEU A 461 1.11 0.23 -9.26
N LEU A 462 0.46 -0.78 -8.67
CA LEU A 462 1.12 -1.88 -7.95
C LEU A 462 2.06 -2.68 -8.87
N ALA A 463 1.60 -3.05 -10.07
CA ALA A 463 2.41 -3.80 -11.02
C ALA A 463 3.61 -3.00 -11.52
N LEU A 464 3.41 -1.74 -11.90
CA LEU A 464 4.47 -0.86 -12.39
C LEU A 464 5.49 -0.53 -11.30
N THR A 465 5.03 -0.31 -10.07
CA THR A 465 5.91 -0.06 -8.92
C THR A 465 6.78 -1.28 -8.62
N ARG A 466 6.17 -2.47 -8.59
CA ARG A 466 6.87 -3.70 -8.24
C ARG A 466 7.80 -4.23 -9.35
N PHE A 467 7.39 -4.08 -10.61
CA PHE A 467 8.04 -4.77 -11.73
C PHE A 467 8.49 -3.86 -12.89
N GLY A 468 8.04 -2.60 -12.95
CA GLY A 468 8.26 -1.70 -14.09
C GLY A 468 9.64 -1.05 -14.18
N GLY A 469 10.40 -1.02 -13.07
CA GLY A 469 11.74 -0.44 -13.04
C GLY A 469 11.78 1.08 -13.35
N PRO A 470 12.96 1.64 -13.70
CA PRO A 470 13.12 3.07 -13.96
C PRO A 470 12.19 3.68 -15.03
N PRO A 471 11.89 3.01 -16.17
CA PRO A 471 11.01 3.57 -17.20
C PRO A 471 9.58 3.81 -16.73
N ALA A 472 9.11 3.08 -15.72
CA ALA A 472 7.74 3.18 -15.22
C ALA A 472 7.53 4.32 -14.21
N ARG A 473 8.60 5.00 -13.75
CA ARG A 473 8.54 6.01 -12.67
C ARG A 473 7.58 7.16 -12.97
N SER A 474 7.59 7.69 -14.19
CA SER A 474 6.69 8.79 -14.59
C SER A 474 5.23 8.35 -14.59
N SER A 475 4.93 7.14 -15.06
CA SER A 475 3.58 6.57 -15.02
C SER A 475 3.12 6.30 -13.59
N VAL A 476 4.00 5.78 -12.73
CA VAL A 476 3.74 5.59 -11.29
C VAL A 476 3.37 6.93 -10.65
N GLN A 477 4.17 7.98 -10.87
CA GLN A 477 3.90 9.32 -10.36
C GLN A 477 2.56 9.87 -10.87
N GLN A 478 2.30 9.74 -12.18
CA GLN A 478 1.05 10.21 -12.77
C GLN A 478 -0.18 9.52 -12.19
N ILE A 479 -0.11 8.21 -11.94
CA ILE A 479 -1.23 7.47 -11.33
C ILE A 479 -1.44 7.91 -9.88
N VAL A 480 -0.36 8.11 -9.12
CA VAL A 480 -0.44 8.66 -7.76
C VAL A 480 -1.10 10.03 -7.76
N GLU A 481 -0.66 10.95 -8.61
CA GLU A 481 -1.26 12.29 -8.74
C GLU A 481 -2.75 12.22 -9.09
N ASN A 482 -3.14 11.37 -10.04
CA ASN A 482 -4.54 11.16 -10.40
C ASN A 482 -5.38 10.64 -9.23
N LEU A 483 -4.89 9.65 -8.50
CA LEU A 483 -5.58 9.12 -7.32
C LEU A 483 -5.72 10.21 -6.25
N ILE A 484 -4.70 11.03 -6.02
CA ILE A 484 -4.82 12.14 -5.06
C ILE A 484 -5.90 13.14 -5.49
N LEU A 485 -5.95 13.51 -6.78
CA LEU A 485 -6.98 14.41 -7.33
C LEU A 485 -8.40 13.84 -7.24
N GLN A 486 -8.54 12.50 -7.23
CA GLN A 486 -9.83 11.80 -7.14
C GLN A 486 -10.33 11.64 -5.69
N GLN A 487 -9.55 12.02 -4.68
CA GLN A 487 -9.94 11.90 -3.28
C GLN A 487 -11.17 12.79 -2.99
N GLN A 488 -12.21 12.20 -2.39
CA GLN A 488 -13.45 12.92 -2.08
C GLN A 488 -13.30 13.79 -0.82
N PRO A 489 -14.20 14.78 -0.58
CA PRO A 489 -14.19 15.60 0.64
C PRO A 489 -14.27 14.79 1.94
N SER A 490 -14.86 13.59 1.91
CA SER A 490 -14.89 12.65 3.04
C SER A 490 -13.50 12.07 3.40
N GLY A 491 -12.50 12.24 2.53
CA GLY A 491 -11.16 11.69 2.64
C GLY A 491 -11.00 10.30 2.02
N GLY A 492 -12.09 9.63 1.63
CA GLY A 492 -12.04 8.33 0.97
C GLY A 492 -12.13 8.40 -0.56
N TRP A 493 -12.07 7.24 -1.19
CA TRP A 493 -12.16 7.07 -2.65
C TRP A 493 -13.40 6.29 -3.06
N LYS A 494 -14.03 6.74 -4.14
CA LYS A 494 -15.05 5.96 -4.86
C LYS A 494 -14.36 5.00 -5.82
N GLU A 495 -15.10 3.99 -6.28
CA GLU A 495 -14.56 3.02 -7.22
C GLU A 495 -14.81 3.42 -8.67
N CYS A 496 -16.07 3.78 -8.97
CA CYS A 496 -16.53 4.01 -10.32
C CYS A 496 -16.69 5.51 -10.64
N PRO A 497 -16.37 5.93 -11.87
CA PRO A 497 -16.51 7.32 -12.27
C PRO A 497 -17.98 7.74 -12.46
N THR A 498 -18.86 6.84 -12.90
CA THR A 498 -20.28 7.09 -13.25
C THR A 498 -21.25 6.85 -12.09
N GLU A 499 -22.46 7.41 -12.18
CA GLU A 499 -23.42 7.51 -11.07
C GLU A 499 -24.12 6.19 -10.67
N ASN A 500 -23.99 5.11 -11.44
CA ASN A 500 -24.91 3.96 -11.30
C ASN A 500 -24.55 2.98 -10.19
N PHE A 501 -23.26 2.77 -9.88
CA PHE A 501 -22.79 1.85 -8.85
C PHE A 501 -21.45 2.34 -8.27
N PHE A 502 -21.21 2.12 -6.97
CA PHE A 502 -19.94 2.43 -6.28
C PHE A 502 -19.38 3.86 -6.52
N ASN A 503 -20.28 4.85 -6.57
CA ASN A 503 -19.95 6.25 -6.88
C ASN A 503 -19.57 7.10 -5.65
N SER A 504 -19.61 6.52 -4.44
CA SER A 504 -19.29 7.17 -3.18
C SER A 504 -18.02 6.60 -2.55
N ALA A 505 -17.35 7.42 -1.72
CA ALA A 505 -16.22 6.97 -0.93
C ALA A 505 -16.57 5.72 -0.12
N ASN A 506 -15.73 4.69 -0.20
CA ASN A 506 -15.99 3.41 0.47
C ASN A 506 -14.69 2.79 1.06
N PRO A 507 -14.78 1.88 2.05
CA PRO A 507 -13.61 1.28 2.67
C PRO A 507 -12.77 0.39 1.74
N PHE A 508 -13.40 -0.24 0.74
CA PHE A 508 -12.72 -1.12 -0.20
C PHE A 508 -11.72 -0.34 -1.07
N SER A 509 -12.19 0.65 -1.83
CA SER A 509 -11.34 1.49 -2.67
C SER A 509 -10.34 2.30 -1.82
N THR A 510 -10.76 2.81 -0.67
CA THR A 510 -9.86 3.57 0.22
C THR A 510 -8.72 2.71 0.76
N GLY A 511 -9.00 1.48 1.22
CA GLY A 511 -7.98 0.54 1.67
C GLY A 511 -6.99 0.17 0.56
N GLN A 512 -7.50 -0.05 -0.65
CA GLN A 512 -6.68 -0.31 -1.84
C GLN A 512 -5.75 0.86 -2.18
N VAL A 513 -6.26 2.10 -2.19
CA VAL A 513 -5.46 3.29 -2.49
C VAL A 513 -4.36 3.48 -1.44
N LEU A 514 -4.66 3.35 -0.15
CA LEU A 514 -3.64 3.47 0.91
C LEU A 514 -2.56 2.40 0.78
N TYR A 515 -2.94 1.16 0.45
CA TYR A 515 -1.95 0.12 0.19
C TYR A 515 -1.06 0.47 -1.00
N ALA A 516 -1.66 0.88 -2.12
CA ALA A 516 -0.94 1.25 -3.34
C ALA A 516 -0.03 2.47 -3.14
N PHE A 517 -0.47 3.47 -2.37
CA PHE A 517 0.33 4.63 -1.97
C PHE A 517 1.60 4.21 -1.23
N LYS A 518 1.49 3.33 -0.23
CA LYS A 518 2.68 2.81 0.48
C LYS A 518 3.63 2.07 -0.45
N GLN A 519 3.09 1.22 -1.33
CA GLN A 519 3.94 0.50 -2.30
C GLN A 519 4.67 1.49 -3.22
N ALA A 520 3.98 2.52 -3.69
CA ALA A 520 4.53 3.56 -4.57
C ALA A 520 5.45 4.57 -3.86
N GLY A 521 5.68 4.44 -2.56
CA GLY A 521 6.55 5.34 -1.79
C GLY A 521 5.91 6.67 -1.40
N VAL A 522 4.58 6.80 -1.49
CA VAL A 522 3.86 7.96 -0.96
C VAL A 522 4.03 7.97 0.56
N SER A 523 4.44 9.11 1.10
CA SER A 523 4.65 9.28 2.53
C SER A 523 3.37 8.96 3.32
N ILE A 524 3.47 8.11 4.34
CA ILE A 524 2.36 7.82 5.28
C ILE A 524 1.95 9.05 6.10
N SER A 525 2.80 10.07 6.11
CA SER A 525 2.51 11.36 6.70
C SER A 525 1.71 12.26 5.74
N SER A 526 1.66 11.98 4.43
CA SER A 526 1.04 12.88 3.43
C SER A 526 -0.44 13.16 3.69
N SER A 527 -0.89 14.39 3.46
CA SER A 527 -2.31 14.78 3.69
C SER A 527 -3.32 13.83 3.03
N PRO A 528 -3.13 13.39 1.77
CA PRO A 528 -4.03 12.41 1.15
C PRO A 528 -4.06 11.07 1.88
N PHE A 529 -2.92 10.57 2.32
CA PHE A 529 -2.82 9.32 3.08
C PHE A 529 -3.56 9.43 4.43
N ILE A 530 -3.34 10.53 5.16
CA ILE A 530 -3.97 10.81 6.45
C ILE A 530 -5.48 10.86 6.33
N LYS A 531 -6.00 11.57 5.32
CA LYS A 531 -7.44 11.69 5.07
C LYS A 531 -8.07 10.33 4.81
N GLY A 532 -7.39 9.46 4.04
CA GLY A 532 -7.82 8.08 3.83
C GLY A 532 -7.82 7.24 5.11
N VAL A 533 -6.78 7.37 5.94
CA VAL A 533 -6.71 6.71 7.25
C VAL A 533 -7.86 7.16 8.14
N LYS A 534 -8.10 8.48 8.27
CA LYS A 534 -9.22 9.03 9.06
C LYS A 534 -10.57 8.52 8.57
N TYR A 535 -10.76 8.45 7.25
CA TYR A 535 -11.95 7.85 6.65
C TYR A 535 -12.14 6.40 7.10
N LEU A 536 -11.11 5.55 7.01
CA LEU A 536 -11.20 4.15 7.45
C LEU A 536 -11.46 4.02 8.95
N LEU A 537 -10.82 4.83 9.79
CA LEU A 537 -11.07 4.82 11.23
C LEU A 537 -12.53 5.16 11.55
N ALA A 538 -13.10 6.15 10.86
CA ALA A 538 -14.50 6.53 11.03
C ALA A 538 -15.47 5.47 10.49
N ALA A 539 -15.08 4.73 9.45
CA ALA A 539 -15.91 3.71 8.81
C ALA A 539 -15.84 2.31 9.48
N GLN A 540 -14.97 2.12 10.48
CA GLN A 540 -14.81 0.81 11.14
C GLN A 540 -16.01 0.50 12.05
N GLN A 541 -16.58 -0.69 11.90
CA GLN A 541 -17.71 -1.16 12.71
C GLN A 541 -17.28 -1.54 14.14
N GLN A 542 -18.25 -1.68 15.04
CA GLN A 542 -17.98 -2.09 16.43
C GLN A 542 -17.38 -3.50 16.55
N ASP A 543 -17.70 -4.42 15.63
CA ASP A 543 -17.13 -5.76 15.59
C ASP A 543 -15.71 -5.81 15.00
N GLY A 544 -15.19 -4.68 14.47
CA GLY A 544 -13.85 -4.56 13.88
C GLY A 544 -13.82 -4.62 12.35
N SER A 545 -14.92 -5.01 11.72
CA SER A 545 -15.02 -5.10 10.26
C SER A 545 -15.23 -3.74 9.57
N TRP A 546 -15.05 -3.69 8.25
CA TRP A 546 -15.41 -2.57 7.39
C TRP A 546 -16.56 -2.94 6.45
N LYS A 547 -17.70 -3.35 7.01
CA LYS A 547 -18.92 -3.55 6.21
C LYS A 547 -19.42 -2.17 5.78
N ALA A 548 -19.58 -1.89 4.48
CA ALA A 548 -20.38 -0.73 4.09
C ALA A 548 -21.86 -1.14 4.11
N ASP A 549 -22.70 -0.33 4.75
CA ASP A 549 -24.12 -0.58 4.91
C ASP A 549 -24.93 -0.08 3.70
N THR A 550 -24.48 -0.44 2.50
CA THR A 550 -25.19 -0.13 1.26
C THR A 550 -25.71 -1.41 0.62
N ALA A 551 -26.83 -1.34 -0.09
CA ALA A 551 -27.42 -2.50 -0.76
C ALA A 551 -26.44 -3.11 -1.79
N GLU A 552 -25.61 -2.26 -2.39
CA GLU A 552 -24.56 -2.58 -3.36
C GLU A 552 -23.39 -3.35 -2.72
N MET A 553 -23.03 -3.06 -1.46
CA MET A 553 -21.97 -3.81 -0.77
C MET A 553 -22.44 -5.11 -0.13
N ARG A 554 -23.76 -5.30 0.07
CA ARG A 554 -24.33 -6.55 0.58
C ARG A 554 -24.24 -7.71 -0.41
N THR A 555 -24.24 -7.43 -1.71
CA THR A 555 -24.07 -8.43 -2.77
C THR A 555 -22.62 -8.88 -2.94
N MET A 556 -21.65 -8.18 -2.32
CA MET A 556 -20.19 -8.39 -2.45
C MET A 556 -19.59 -9.64 -1.77
N GLY A 557 -20.41 -10.59 -1.32
CA GLY A 557 -19.93 -11.61 -0.40
C GLY A 557 -19.49 -11.00 0.94
N ALA A 558 -20.33 -10.12 1.51
CA ALA A 558 -20.34 -9.65 2.90
C ALA A 558 -18.97 -9.34 3.55
N ALA A 559 -18.55 -8.07 3.50
CA ALA A 559 -17.51 -7.47 4.36
C ALA A 559 -16.06 -7.99 4.29
N TYR A 560 -15.78 -9.16 3.71
CA TYR A 560 -14.42 -9.72 3.71
C TYR A 560 -13.43 -8.86 2.92
N ALA A 561 -13.72 -8.58 1.65
CA ALA A 561 -12.82 -7.81 0.79
C ALA A 561 -12.60 -6.36 1.30
N PRO A 562 -13.63 -5.58 1.67
CA PRO A 562 -13.42 -4.26 2.25
C PRO A 562 -12.59 -4.30 3.55
N THR A 563 -12.87 -5.26 4.45
CA THR A 563 -12.11 -5.42 5.70
C THR A 563 -10.66 -5.77 5.42
N MET A 564 -10.44 -6.70 4.49
CA MET A 564 -9.13 -7.13 4.05
C MET A 564 -8.29 -5.97 3.49
N TRP A 565 -8.84 -5.21 2.53
CA TRP A 565 -8.15 -4.05 1.97
C TRP A 565 -7.93 -2.93 2.98
N ALA A 566 -8.85 -2.71 3.91
CA ALA A 566 -8.64 -1.78 5.02
C ALA A 566 -7.50 -2.22 5.95
N ILE A 567 -7.41 -3.52 6.30
CA ILE A 567 -6.32 -4.08 7.10
C ILE A 567 -4.97 -3.77 6.43
N ILE A 568 -4.79 -4.09 5.15
CA ILE A 568 -3.50 -3.85 4.49
C ILE A 568 -3.26 -2.39 4.11
N GLY A 569 -4.31 -1.59 3.94
CA GLY A 569 -4.20 -0.13 3.81
C GLY A 569 -3.66 0.51 5.08
N LEU A 570 -4.05 0.00 6.26
CA LEU A 570 -3.59 0.48 7.56
C LEU A 570 -2.31 -0.21 8.07
N ALA A 571 -1.98 -1.41 7.59
CA ALA A 571 -0.82 -2.18 8.04
C ALA A 571 0.50 -1.42 7.85
N GLY A 572 1.33 -1.35 8.90
CA GLY A 572 2.61 -0.62 8.84
C GLY A 572 2.49 0.91 8.97
N SER A 573 1.28 1.44 9.20
CA SER A 573 1.05 2.82 9.60
C SER A 573 1.08 2.92 11.14
N PHE A 574 2.08 3.58 11.71
CA PHE A 574 2.29 3.65 13.18
C PHE A 574 2.01 5.04 13.76
N GLY A 575 1.56 5.08 15.03
CA GLY A 575 1.32 6.30 15.82
C GLY A 575 0.01 7.03 15.48
N THR A 576 -0.35 8.06 16.26
CA THR A 576 -1.22 9.08 15.69
C THR A 576 -0.44 9.80 14.61
N VAL A 577 -1.11 10.08 13.50
CA VAL A 577 -0.56 10.92 12.48
C VAL A 577 -0.37 12.32 13.05
N LYS A 578 0.86 12.64 13.48
CA LYS A 578 1.31 13.99 13.85
C LYS A 578 2.26 14.54 12.81
N ALA A 579 1.81 14.57 11.56
CA ALA A 579 2.50 15.32 10.53
C ALA A 579 1.82 16.68 10.38
N GLY A 580 2.63 17.72 10.20
CA GLY A 580 2.14 18.93 9.56
C GLY A 580 2.28 18.81 8.05
N GLY A 581 1.69 19.76 7.35
CA GLY A 581 1.77 19.87 5.91
C GLY A 581 2.72 20.97 5.46
N LEU A 582 3.33 20.78 4.30
CA LEU A 582 3.89 21.83 3.47
C LEU A 582 3.18 21.77 2.12
N GLN A 583 2.34 22.76 1.84
CA GLN A 583 1.72 22.92 0.53
C GLN A 583 2.49 23.97 -0.26
N ILE A 584 2.87 23.65 -1.50
CA ILE A 584 3.46 24.62 -2.43
C ILE A 584 2.45 24.82 -3.55
N THR A 585 1.74 25.94 -3.52
CA THR A 585 0.67 26.28 -4.48
C THR A 585 1.17 27.28 -5.52
N THR A 586 0.44 27.48 -6.61
CA THR A 586 0.68 28.57 -7.57
C THR A 586 -0.61 29.34 -7.80
N GLU A 587 -0.51 30.65 -8.02
CA GLU A 587 -1.66 31.46 -8.44
C GLU A 587 -2.01 31.31 -9.92
N LEU A 588 -1.12 30.71 -10.71
CA LEU A 588 -1.43 30.35 -12.08
C LEU A 588 -2.55 29.29 -12.05
N PRO A 589 -3.61 29.44 -12.85
CA PRO A 589 -4.73 28.52 -12.84
C PRO A 589 -4.24 27.09 -13.10
N PRO A 590 -4.66 26.10 -12.29
CA PRO A 590 -4.28 24.71 -12.52
C PRO A 590 -4.83 24.29 -13.88
N GLU A 591 -3.95 23.92 -14.81
CA GLU A 591 -4.40 23.37 -16.08
C GLU A 591 -5.13 22.05 -15.77
N GLN A 592 -6.44 22.04 -16.02
CA GLN A 592 -7.23 20.83 -15.94
C GLN A 592 -6.72 19.89 -17.03
N THR A 593 -6.15 18.77 -16.59
CA THR A 593 -5.65 17.64 -17.37
C THR A 593 -4.30 17.85 -18.05
N ALA A 594 -3.63 16.72 -18.29
CA ALA A 594 -2.30 16.57 -18.87
C ALA A 594 -2.19 17.07 -20.33
N ALA A 595 -2.50 18.35 -20.57
CA ALA A 595 -2.23 18.98 -21.84
C ALA A 595 -0.71 19.12 -21.99
N ARG A 596 -0.26 18.49 -23.06
CA ARG A 596 1.13 18.25 -23.41
C ARG A 596 1.80 19.57 -23.79
N ARG A 597 3.13 19.56 -23.92
CA ARG A 597 3.97 20.64 -24.45
C ARG A 597 3.67 20.95 -25.94
N ASN A 598 2.40 21.12 -26.32
CA ASN A 598 1.96 21.41 -27.67
C ASN A 598 1.65 22.90 -27.78
N LEU A 599 2.28 23.55 -28.74
CA LEU A 599 2.09 24.96 -29.01
C LEU A 599 1.79 25.16 -30.50
N GLU A 600 0.66 25.79 -30.82
CA GLU A 600 0.43 26.32 -32.16
C GLU A 600 0.71 27.82 -32.18
N ILE A 601 1.61 28.23 -33.08
CA ILE A 601 1.88 29.64 -33.32
C ILE A 601 1.11 30.09 -34.55
N VAL A 602 0.27 31.11 -34.40
CA VAL A 602 -0.50 31.73 -35.48
C VAL A 602 0.11 33.09 -35.81
N LEU A 603 0.68 33.23 -37.00
CA LEU A 603 1.34 34.45 -37.45
C LEU A 603 0.50 35.22 -38.47
N ASP A 604 0.35 36.51 -38.21
CA ASP A 604 -0.29 37.48 -39.10
C ASP A 604 0.61 37.82 -40.29
N ALA A 605 0.09 37.66 -41.51
CA ALA A 605 0.70 38.16 -42.74
C ALA A 605 -0.29 38.99 -43.57
N SER A 606 -1.20 39.72 -42.92
CA SER A 606 -2.10 40.66 -43.56
C SER A 606 -1.35 41.85 -44.18
N GLY A 607 -2.00 42.56 -45.09
CA GLY A 607 -1.42 43.69 -45.80
C GLY A 607 -0.92 44.80 -44.87
N SER A 608 -1.55 44.99 -43.69
CA SER A 608 -1.12 45.94 -42.66
C SER A 608 0.28 45.64 -42.14
N MET A 609 0.71 44.37 -42.14
CA MET A 609 2.03 43.95 -41.67
C MET A 609 3.18 44.52 -42.51
N LYS A 610 2.90 45.10 -43.69
CA LYS A 610 3.89 45.84 -44.50
C LYS A 610 4.21 47.23 -43.96
N ALA A 611 3.35 47.79 -43.12
CA ALA A 611 3.51 49.13 -42.59
C ALA A 611 4.81 49.24 -41.76
N ALA A 612 5.36 50.47 -41.73
CA ALA A 612 6.53 50.77 -40.92
C ALA A 612 6.20 50.71 -39.42
N LEU A 613 7.14 50.19 -38.64
CA LEU A 613 7.16 50.19 -37.18
C LEU A 613 8.56 50.58 -36.72
N GLY A 614 8.76 51.86 -36.40
CA GLY A 614 10.09 52.40 -36.11
C GLY A 614 11.01 52.29 -37.34
N LYS A 615 12.13 51.57 -37.19
CA LYS A 615 13.11 51.34 -38.26
C LYS A 615 12.88 50.05 -39.07
N SER A 616 11.89 49.23 -38.69
CA SER A 616 11.55 47.97 -39.35
C SER A 616 10.11 48.01 -39.90
N THR A 617 9.68 46.94 -40.58
CA THR A 617 8.26 46.71 -40.87
C THR A 617 7.62 45.89 -39.76
N ARG A 618 6.29 45.96 -39.61
CA ARG A 618 5.56 45.17 -38.61
C ARG A 618 5.80 43.66 -38.78
N ILE A 619 5.84 43.15 -40.02
CA ILE A 619 6.20 41.75 -40.30
C ILE A 619 7.63 41.44 -39.84
N ALA A 620 8.61 42.33 -40.07
CA ALA A 620 9.97 42.09 -39.63
C ALA A 620 10.07 42.01 -38.10
N THR A 621 9.33 42.86 -37.38
CA THR A 621 9.23 42.80 -35.92
C THR A 621 8.55 41.51 -35.44
N ALA A 622 7.45 41.10 -36.08
CA ALA A 622 6.77 39.84 -35.76
C ALA A 622 7.67 38.61 -35.99
N ARG A 623 8.50 38.62 -37.05
CA ARG A 623 9.52 37.58 -37.26
C ARG A 623 10.57 37.55 -36.17
N GLN A 624 11.05 38.71 -35.72
CA GLN A 624 12.02 38.78 -34.63
C GLN A 624 11.41 38.24 -33.33
N VAL A 625 10.18 38.67 -33.02
CA VAL A 625 9.39 38.16 -31.89
C VAL A 625 9.28 36.64 -31.93
N LEU A 626 8.95 36.06 -33.10
CA LEU A 626 8.91 34.61 -33.26
C LEU A 626 10.27 33.94 -33.01
N LYS A 627 11.38 34.53 -33.47
CA LYS A 627 12.73 33.99 -33.25
C LYS A 627 13.06 33.98 -31.76
N ASP A 628 12.74 35.06 -31.05
CA ASP A 628 12.94 35.18 -29.61
C ASP A 628 12.06 34.18 -28.84
N VAL A 629 10.83 33.93 -29.32
CA VAL A 629 9.92 32.89 -28.82
C VAL A 629 10.57 31.51 -28.92
N LEU A 630 11.00 31.12 -30.12
CA LEU A 630 11.56 29.81 -30.38
C LEU A 630 12.84 29.56 -29.59
N ALA A 631 13.63 30.60 -29.28
CA ALA A 631 14.85 30.48 -28.49
C ALA A 631 14.60 30.10 -27.02
N LYS A 632 13.44 30.46 -26.44
CA LYS A 632 13.12 30.25 -25.01
C LYS A 632 12.25 29.04 -24.72
N ILE A 633 11.64 28.44 -25.74
CA ILE A 633 10.80 27.25 -25.57
C ILE A 633 11.71 26.02 -25.34
N PRO A 634 11.43 25.15 -24.35
CA PRO A 634 12.16 23.89 -24.16
C PRO A 634 12.11 22.91 -25.36
N ASP A 635 13.14 22.08 -25.51
CA ASP A 635 13.31 21.16 -26.66
C ASP A 635 12.26 20.04 -26.78
N ASP A 636 11.54 19.76 -25.70
CA ASP A 636 10.53 18.71 -25.62
C ASP A 636 9.11 19.20 -25.97
N PHE A 637 8.99 20.42 -26.51
CA PHE A 637 7.75 20.92 -27.11
C PHE A 637 7.47 20.32 -28.49
N ASN A 638 6.18 20.10 -28.78
CA ASN A 638 5.66 19.98 -30.14
C ASN A 638 5.16 21.36 -30.58
N VAL A 639 5.64 21.87 -31.71
CA VAL A 639 5.29 23.21 -32.20
C VAL A 639 4.79 23.14 -33.62
N GLY A 640 3.65 23.77 -33.87
CA GLY A 640 3.09 24.02 -35.20
C GLY A 640 3.12 25.50 -35.55
N LEU A 641 3.05 25.79 -36.84
CA LEU A 641 3.02 27.15 -37.37
C LEU A 641 1.88 27.28 -38.39
N ARG A 642 0.93 28.14 -38.05
CA ARG A 642 -0.16 28.59 -38.92
C ARG A 642 0.07 30.04 -39.32
N VAL A 643 -0.24 30.37 -40.56
CA VAL A 643 -0.09 31.72 -41.10
C VAL A 643 -1.35 32.10 -41.85
N TYR A 644 -1.81 33.34 -41.68
CA TYR A 644 -2.96 33.85 -42.44
C TYR A 644 -2.61 35.04 -43.34
N ALA A 645 -3.45 35.27 -44.35
CA ALA A 645 -3.40 36.39 -45.29
C ALA A 645 -2.15 36.50 -46.19
N ARG A 646 -1.46 35.38 -46.44
CA ARG A 646 -0.24 35.33 -47.28
C ARG A 646 -0.49 34.98 -48.75
N ARG A 647 -1.64 34.42 -49.13
CA ARG A 647 -1.89 33.88 -50.49
C ARG A 647 -2.66 34.87 -51.36
N PHE A 648 -3.75 35.40 -50.82
CA PHE A 648 -4.69 36.24 -51.55
C PHE A 648 -4.50 37.73 -51.24
N SER A 649 -4.83 38.59 -52.20
CA SER A 649 -4.82 40.05 -51.98
C SER A 649 -6.14 40.51 -51.36
N SER A 650 -6.17 41.70 -50.75
CA SER A 650 -7.40 42.32 -50.22
C SER A 650 -8.56 42.45 -51.21
N ARG A 651 -8.30 42.42 -52.52
CA ARG A 651 -9.35 42.48 -53.56
C ARG A 651 -9.99 41.13 -53.85
N ASP A 652 -9.40 40.04 -53.37
CA ASP A 652 -9.86 38.70 -53.60
C ASP A 652 -10.94 38.32 -52.58
N LYS A 653 -12.02 37.67 -53.04
CA LYS A 653 -13.09 37.22 -52.15
C LYS A 653 -12.63 36.16 -51.16
N GLN A 654 -11.57 35.41 -51.47
CA GLN A 654 -11.02 34.35 -50.62
C GLN A 654 -10.14 34.87 -49.49
N THR A 655 -9.83 36.17 -49.45
CA THR A 655 -8.94 36.74 -48.44
C THR A 655 -9.44 36.55 -47.01
N CYS A 656 -10.76 36.44 -46.79
CA CYS A 656 -11.36 36.30 -45.47
C CYS A 656 -11.41 34.87 -44.93
N THR A 657 -10.93 33.89 -45.70
CA THR A 657 -10.70 32.52 -45.25
C THR A 657 -9.25 32.09 -45.49
N ASP A 658 -8.35 33.04 -45.77
CA ASP A 658 -6.96 32.77 -46.10
C ASP A 658 -6.13 32.42 -44.86
N THR A 659 -6.10 31.14 -44.49
CA THR A 659 -5.23 30.59 -43.44
C THR A 659 -4.63 29.25 -43.87
N GLU A 660 -3.40 28.96 -43.44
CA GLU A 660 -2.66 27.75 -43.81
C GLU A 660 -1.78 27.28 -42.65
N LEU A 661 -1.86 25.99 -42.30
CA LEU A 661 -0.93 25.34 -41.39
C LEU A 661 0.34 24.97 -42.18
N LEU A 662 1.33 25.86 -42.15
CA LEU A 662 2.59 25.65 -42.87
C LEU A 662 3.43 24.56 -42.23
N ARG A 663 3.38 24.44 -40.90
CA ARG A 663 4.08 23.40 -40.14
C ARG A 663 3.09 22.70 -39.21
N PRO A 664 2.90 21.38 -39.34
CA PRO A 664 2.02 20.64 -38.43
C PRO A 664 2.61 20.58 -37.02
N ILE A 665 1.73 20.34 -36.03
CA ILE A 665 2.12 20.10 -34.64
C ILE A 665 3.01 18.86 -34.58
N GLN A 666 4.30 19.07 -34.35
CA GLN A 666 5.33 18.04 -34.28
C GLN A 666 6.47 18.51 -33.39
N LYS A 667 7.40 17.62 -33.02
CA LYS A 667 8.57 17.97 -32.20
C LYS A 667 9.28 19.23 -32.72
N LEU A 668 9.64 20.14 -31.82
CA LEU A 668 10.19 21.45 -32.12
C LEU A 668 11.42 21.37 -33.03
N ASP A 669 11.27 21.87 -34.26
CA ASP A 669 12.36 22.16 -35.19
C ASP A 669 12.45 23.68 -35.39
N ARG A 670 13.30 24.32 -34.58
CA ARG A 670 13.47 25.78 -34.59
C ARG A 670 13.93 26.29 -35.95
N GLN A 671 14.91 25.62 -36.55
CA GLN A 671 15.52 26.08 -37.80
C GLN A 671 14.51 26.07 -38.95
N GLN A 672 13.72 25.00 -39.04
CA GLN A 672 12.76 24.85 -40.10
C GLN A 672 11.55 25.78 -39.90
N ILE A 673 11.13 26.08 -38.66
CA ILE A 673 10.09 27.10 -38.41
C ILE A 673 10.60 28.50 -38.80
N VAL A 674 11.82 28.85 -38.40
CA VAL A 674 12.45 30.14 -38.75
C VAL A 674 12.56 30.31 -40.27
N SER A 675 13.06 29.30 -40.98
CA SER A 675 13.16 29.31 -42.43
C SER A 675 11.80 29.50 -43.11
N THR A 676 10.75 28.86 -42.57
CA THR A 676 9.38 28.99 -43.10
C THR A 676 8.89 30.44 -42.98
N VAL A 677 9.09 31.05 -41.81
CA VAL A 677 8.61 32.41 -41.50
C VAL A 677 9.38 33.49 -42.25
N ASP A 678 10.67 33.31 -42.47
CA ASP A 678 11.47 34.25 -43.26
C ASP A 678 10.91 34.39 -44.71
N GLY A 679 10.32 33.33 -45.26
CA GLY A 679 9.64 33.34 -46.57
C GLY A 679 8.21 33.90 -46.61
N VAL A 680 7.61 34.25 -45.47
CA VAL A 680 6.22 34.74 -45.41
C VAL A 680 6.10 36.18 -45.93
N VAL A 681 5.32 36.40 -46.98
CA VAL A 681 5.09 37.72 -47.58
C VAL A 681 3.67 38.20 -47.26
N PRO A 682 3.48 39.41 -46.71
CA PRO A 682 2.14 39.86 -46.37
C PRO A 682 1.29 40.25 -47.60
N ARG A 683 -0.03 39.99 -47.63
CA ARG A 683 -0.87 40.29 -48.81
C ARG A 683 -2.31 40.75 -48.55
N GLY A 684 -3.08 40.01 -47.76
CA GLY A 684 -4.55 40.11 -47.74
C GLY A 684 -5.16 40.89 -46.57
N GLU A 685 -6.47 40.76 -46.39
CA GLU A 685 -7.23 41.17 -45.19
C GLU A 685 -6.84 40.35 -43.94
N THR A 686 -7.41 40.65 -42.78
CA THR A 686 -7.07 40.04 -41.47
C THR A 686 -8.15 39.06 -41.00
N PRO A 687 -8.18 37.78 -41.44
CA PRO A 687 -9.12 36.76 -40.99
C PRO A 687 -8.69 36.13 -39.65
N LEU A 688 -8.52 36.96 -38.62
CA LEU A 688 -7.98 36.60 -37.30
C LEU A 688 -8.82 35.50 -36.62
N VAL A 689 -10.12 35.77 -36.46
CA VAL A 689 -11.08 34.88 -35.82
C VAL A 689 -11.19 33.56 -36.58
N TYR A 690 -11.32 33.62 -37.90
CA TYR A 690 -11.42 32.41 -38.73
C TYR A 690 -10.17 31.53 -38.58
N SER A 691 -8.99 32.14 -38.54
CA SER A 691 -7.71 31.44 -38.40
C SER A 691 -7.56 30.75 -37.04
N ILE A 692 -7.93 31.43 -35.95
CA ILE A 692 -7.89 30.87 -34.60
C ILE A 692 -8.86 29.68 -34.49
N LEU A 693 -10.03 29.75 -35.13
CA LEU A 693 -11.01 28.67 -35.13
C LEU A 693 -10.57 27.42 -35.92
N GLN A 694 -9.46 27.47 -36.66
CA GLN A 694 -8.87 26.27 -37.28
C GLN A 694 -7.95 25.51 -36.33
N ALA A 695 -7.31 26.19 -35.38
CA ALA A 695 -6.33 25.60 -34.45
C ALA A 695 -6.86 24.40 -33.63
N PRO A 696 -8.14 24.36 -33.20
CA PRO A 696 -8.66 23.18 -32.51
C PRO A 696 -8.52 21.88 -33.32
N ALA A 697 -8.68 21.93 -34.65
CA ALA A 697 -8.53 20.75 -35.50
C ALA A 697 -7.08 20.25 -35.55
N ASP A 698 -6.13 21.19 -35.57
CA ASP A 698 -4.69 20.91 -35.62
C ASP A 698 -4.19 20.31 -34.30
N LEU A 699 -4.66 20.86 -33.17
CA LEU A 699 -4.28 20.44 -31.82
C LEU A 699 -5.04 19.20 -31.33
N LYS A 700 -6.16 18.82 -31.98
CA LYS A 700 -7.00 17.68 -31.55
C LYS A 700 -6.21 16.37 -31.50
N ALA A 701 -5.44 16.05 -32.53
CA ALA A 701 -4.62 14.84 -32.57
C ALA A 701 -3.52 14.85 -31.48
N ALA A 702 -3.06 16.05 -31.11
CA ALA A 702 -2.09 16.26 -30.06
C ALA A 702 -2.73 16.29 -28.65
N GLY A 703 -4.07 16.26 -28.54
CA GLY A 703 -4.82 16.24 -27.28
C GLY A 703 -5.02 17.61 -26.63
N GLY A 704 -4.99 18.70 -27.41
CA GLY A 704 -5.07 20.07 -26.92
C GLY A 704 -3.69 20.74 -26.77
N GLY A 705 -3.68 21.98 -26.28
CA GLY A 705 -2.46 22.77 -26.10
C GLY A 705 -2.67 24.29 -26.07
N SER A 706 -1.57 25.03 -26.14
CA SER A 706 -1.60 26.50 -26.18
C SER A 706 -1.59 27.02 -27.62
N ILE A 707 -2.31 28.10 -27.86
CA ILE A 707 -2.30 28.88 -29.10
C ILE A 707 -1.67 30.24 -28.79
N ILE A 708 -0.67 30.65 -29.56
CA ILE A 708 -0.09 32.00 -29.49
C ILE A 708 -0.30 32.69 -30.82
N VAL A 709 -1.05 33.80 -30.80
CA VAL A 709 -1.31 34.61 -32.00
C VAL A 709 -0.43 35.84 -31.98
N ILE A 710 0.24 36.12 -33.10
CA ILE A 710 1.16 37.26 -33.28
C ILE A 710 0.57 38.14 -34.39
N THR A 711 -0.08 39.26 -34.03
CA THR A 711 -0.90 40.07 -34.96
C THR A 711 -0.74 41.58 -34.76
N ASP A 712 -0.81 42.36 -35.84
CA ASP A 712 -0.80 43.83 -35.81
C ASP A 712 -2.17 44.48 -36.04
N GLY A 713 -3.20 43.66 -36.23
CA GLY A 713 -4.39 44.06 -36.95
C GLY A 713 -5.69 43.75 -36.23
N GLU A 714 -6.66 44.64 -36.42
CA GLU A 714 -8.06 44.38 -36.15
C GLU A 714 -8.60 43.35 -37.14
N GLU A 715 -9.58 42.57 -36.70
CA GLU A 715 -10.35 41.69 -37.56
C GLU A 715 -11.07 42.51 -38.65
N THR A 716 -10.68 42.36 -39.92
CA THR A 716 -11.28 43.09 -41.05
C THR A 716 -12.28 42.26 -41.86
N CYS A 717 -12.45 40.98 -41.52
CA CYS A 717 -13.31 40.04 -42.24
C CYS A 717 -14.64 39.75 -41.53
N GLY A 718 -14.98 40.54 -40.51
CA GLY A 718 -16.28 40.49 -39.84
C GLY A 718 -16.42 39.36 -38.80
N GLY A 719 -15.30 38.75 -38.40
CA GLY A 719 -15.26 37.82 -37.27
C GLY A 719 -15.65 38.49 -35.94
N ASP A 720 -16.28 37.73 -35.05
CA ASP A 720 -16.66 38.17 -33.71
C ASP A 720 -15.82 37.42 -32.66
N PRO A 721 -14.80 38.07 -32.06
CA PRO A 721 -13.92 37.46 -31.05
C PRO A 721 -14.67 36.86 -29.85
N VAL A 722 -15.79 37.47 -29.43
CA VAL A 722 -16.56 37.01 -28.27
C VAL A 722 -17.29 35.71 -28.59
N LYS A 723 -17.95 35.63 -29.76
CA LYS A 723 -18.60 34.39 -30.22
C LYS A 723 -17.58 33.29 -30.54
N ALA A 724 -16.44 33.67 -31.09
CA ALA A 724 -15.37 32.72 -31.39
C ALA A 724 -14.82 32.07 -30.11
N ALA A 725 -14.76 32.81 -29.01
CA ALA A 725 -14.38 32.24 -27.71
C ALA A 725 -15.33 31.13 -27.24
N GLU A 726 -16.63 31.30 -27.43
CA GLU A 726 -17.64 30.28 -27.12
C GLU A 726 -17.45 29.03 -27.99
N GLN A 727 -17.11 29.22 -29.28
CA GLN A 727 -16.82 28.13 -30.21
C GLN A 727 -15.54 27.36 -29.84
N LEU A 728 -14.49 28.07 -29.41
CA LEU A 728 -13.26 27.43 -28.92
C LEU A 728 -13.53 26.57 -27.68
N LYS A 729 -14.36 27.06 -26.73
CA LYS A 729 -14.79 26.27 -25.57
C LYS A 729 -15.61 25.05 -25.97
N ALA A 730 -16.51 25.20 -26.94
CA ALA A 730 -17.37 24.13 -27.44
C ALA A 730 -16.60 23.04 -28.21
N ALA A 731 -15.33 23.26 -28.58
CA ALA A 731 -14.50 22.28 -29.28
C ALA A 731 -14.16 21.05 -28.42
N GLY A 732 -14.36 21.10 -27.10
CA GLY A 732 -14.24 19.94 -26.20
C GLY A 732 -12.82 19.42 -26.00
N ILE A 733 -11.81 20.25 -26.29
CA ILE A 733 -10.39 19.97 -26.03
C ILE A 733 -9.77 21.09 -25.19
N PRO A 734 -8.79 20.78 -24.30
CA PRO A 734 -8.15 21.80 -23.46
C PRO A 734 -7.31 22.73 -24.33
N LEU A 735 -7.70 24.01 -24.39
CA LEU A 735 -7.05 25.04 -25.21
C LEU A 735 -6.90 26.34 -24.45
N THR A 736 -5.74 26.98 -24.59
CA THR A 736 -5.48 28.34 -24.06
C THR A 736 -5.02 29.26 -25.19
N LEU A 737 -5.73 30.35 -25.42
CA LEU A 737 -5.43 31.35 -26.44
C LEU A 737 -4.70 32.55 -25.82
N ASN A 738 -3.47 32.78 -26.25
CA ASN A 738 -2.69 33.97 -25.93
C ASN A 738 -2.54 34.83 -27.19
N ILE A 739 -2.73 36.14 -27.08
CA ILE A 739 -2.68 37.08 -28.21
C ILE A 739 -1.59 38.11 -27.97
N VAL A 740 -0.72 38.32 -28.95
CA VAL A 740 0.35 39.31 -28.95
C VAL A 740 0.04 40.35 -30.04
N GLY A 741 -0.37 41.54 -29.62
CA GLY A 741 -0.78 42.65 -30.47
C GLY A 741 0.31 43.68 -30.74
N PHE A 742 0.60 44.01 -32.01
CA PHE A 742 1.46 45.15 -32.39
C PHE A 742 0.60 46.36 -32.76
N THR A 743 0.97 47.54 -32.28
CA THR A 743 0.45 48.83 -32.79
C THR A 743 -1.08 49.00 -32.80
N LEU A 744 -1.81 48.32 -31.92
CA LEU A 744 -3.25 48.53 -31.76
C LEU A 744 -3.47 49.83 -30.99
N THR A 745 -4.04 50.85 -31.64
CA THR A 745 -4.23 52.20 -31.09
C THR A 745 -5.63 52.42 -30.50
N GLY A 746 -6.50 51.42 -30.55
CA GLY A 746 -7.89 51.51 -30.07
C GLY A 746 -8.15 50.71 -28.80
N LYS A 747 -8.53 51.38 -27.69
CA LYS A 747 -8.90 50.74 -26.41
C LYS A 747 -9.99 49.67 -26.56
N LYS A 748 -10.94 49.89 -27.48
CA LYS A 748 -12.06 48.95 -27.73
C LYS A 748 -11.57 47.63 -28.32
N VAL A 749 -10.59 47.69 -29.20
CA VAL A 749 -10.05 46.52 -29.92
C VAL A 749 -9.16 45.72 -28.98
N GLU A 750 -8.30 46.39 -28.24
CA GLU A 750 -7.52 45.79 -27.16
C GLU A 750 -8.45 45.07 -26.18
N GLN A 751 -9.53 45.72 -25.73
CA GLN A 751 -10.51 45.10 -24.85
C GLN A 751 -11.17 43.85 -25.46
N GLN A 752 -11.53 43.88 -26.76
CA GLN A 752 -12.15 42.73 -27.43
C GLN A 752 -11.19 41.55 -27.57
N LEU A 753 -9.92 41.80 -27.88
CA LEU A 753 -8.90 40.75 -27.98
C LEU A 753 -8.51 40.21 -26.60
N SER A 754 -8.45 41.06 -25.58
CA SER A 754 -8.29 40.64 -24.18
C SER A 754 -9.41 39.71 -23.75
N GLN A 755 -10.67 40.07 -24.00
CA GLN A 755 -11.82 39.22 -23.68
C GLN A 755 -11.78 37.90 -24.45
N PHE A 756 -11.31 37.90 -25.70
CA PHE A 756 -11.17 36.68 -26.49
C PHE A 756 -10.15 35.72 -25.87
N ALA A 757 -8.96 36.23 -25.51
CA ALA A 757 -7.92 35.43 -24.87
C ALA A 757 -8.36 34.92 -23.48
N GLU A 758 -8.87 35.82 -22.63
CA GLU A 758 -9.32 35.54 -21.26
C GLU A 758 -10.43 34.49 -21.20
N ALA A 759 -11.32 34.48 -22.19
CA ALA A 759 -12.37 33.49 -22.24
C ALA A 759 -11.82 32.06 -22.25
N THR A 760 -10.64 31.80 -22.83
CA THR A 760 -9.98 30.48 -22.82
C THR A 760 -8.98 30.30 -21.67
N GLY A 761 -8.93 31.24 -20.72
CA GLY A 761 -7.93 31.27 -19.65
C GLY A 761 -6.55 31.78 -20.07
N GLY A 762 -6.41 32.33 -21.29
CA GLY A 762 -5.18 32.96 -21.76
C GLY A 762 -5.21 34.48 -21.62
N HIS A 763 -4.24 35.17 -22.22
CA HIS A 763 -4.09 36.62 -22.05
C HIS A 763 -3.74 37.35 -23.34
N TYR A 764 -4.10 38.63 -23.40
CA TYR A 764 -3.63 39.56 -24.41
C TYR A 764 -2.39 40.32 -23.91
N TYR A 765 -1.42 40.51 -24.80
CA TYR A 765 -0.15 41.17 -24.54
C TYR A 765 0.14 42.23 -25.60
N SER A 766 0.53 43.42 -25.17
CA SER A 766 1.03 44.46 -26.07
C SER A 766 2.50 44.21 -26.42
N ALA A 767 2.82 44.13 -27.71
CA ALA A 767 4.16 43.87 -28.20
C ALA A 767 5.12 45.07 -28.07
N GLN A 768 4.64 46.22 -27.59
CA GLN A 768 5.49 47.36 -27.23
C GLN A 768 6.35 47.07 -25.98
N ASP A 769 6.03 46.01 -25.25
CA ASP A 769 6.78 45.51 -24.11
C ASP A 769 7.40 44.14 -24.47
N GLY A 770 8.68 44.12 -24.84
CA GLY A 770 9.42 42.88 -25.10
C GLY A 770 9.44 41.92 -23.90
N ALA A 771 9.24 42.43 -22.68
CA ALA A 771 9.06 41.60 -21.50
C ALA A 771 7.67 40.94 -21.48
N ALA A 772 6.62 41.60 -21.98
CA ALA A 772 5.26 41.04 -22.03
C ALA A 772 5.16 39.78 -22.90
N LEU A 773 5.86 39.76 -24.04
CA LEU A 773 5.98 38.56 -24.87
C LEU A 773 6.71 37.42 -24.13
N THR A 774 7.81 37.73 -23.45
CA THR A 774 8.53 36.74 -22.64
C THR A 774 7.64 36.19 -21.52
N LYS A 775 6.82 37.03 -20.88
CA LYS A 775 5.85 36.62 -19.85
C LYS A 775 4.78 35.69 -20.41
N ALA A 776 4.20 36.01 -21.57
CA ALA A 776 3.22 35.17 -22.26
C ALA A 776 3.74 33.75 -22.50
N LEU A 777 4.98 33.67 -22.95
CA LEU A 777 5.68 32.42 -23.26
C LEU A 777 6.07 31.64 -22.02
N THR A 778 6.57 32.34 -21.00
CA THR A 778 6.94 31.75 -19.71
C THR A 778 5.70 31.14 -19.05
N ARG A 779 4.55 31.84 -19.07
CA ARG A 779 3.28 31.30 -18.55
C ARG A 779 2.75 30.14 -19.40
N ALA A 780 2.82 30.23 -20.72
CA ALA A 780 2.43 29.15 -21.62
C ALA A 780 3.37 27.93 -21.53
N ALA A 781 4.61 28.10 -21.04
CA ALA A 781 5.62 27.04 -20.95
C ALA A 781 5.88 26.47 -19.54
N LEU A 782 5.59 27.21 -18.47
CA LEU A 782 5.96 26.89 -17.07
C LEU A 782 4.77 26.51 -16.17
N ALA A 783 3.75 25.85 -16.70
CA ALA A 783 2.62 25.35 -15.91
C ALA A 783 3.00 24.31 -14.82
N ARG A 784 4.29 23.98 -14.68
CA ARG A 784 4.84 23.10 -13.64
C ARG A 784 6.03 23.78 -12.98
N PHE A 785 5.98 23.90 -11.65
CA PHE A 785 7.09 24.36 -10.82
C PHE A 785 7.63 23.20 -10.00
N PRO A 786 8.67 22.49 -10.46
CA PRO A 786 9.34 21.50 -9.64
C PRO A 786 9.91 22.14 -8.38
N TYR A 787 9.86 21.42 -7.26
CA TYR A 787 10.44 21.85 -6.01
C TYR A 787 11.22 20.74 -5.33
N THR A 788 12.17 21.14 -4.49
CA THR A 788 12.93 20.29 -3.59
C THR A 788 12.93 20.90 -2.21
N VAL A 789 12.74 20.07 -1.18
CA VAL A 789 12.73 20.48 0.22
C VAL A 789 13.96 19.89 0.91
N PHE A 790 14.67 20.73 1.63
CA PHE A 790 15.84 20.37 2.42
C PHE A 790 15.55 20.62 3.91
N ASP A 791 16.03 19.74 4.78
CA ASP A 791 16.12 20.04 6.20
C ASP A 791 17.18 21.13 6.45
N MET A 792 17.23 21.66 7.67
CA MET A 792 18.23 22.68 8.04
C MET A 792 19.67 22.17 8.07
N LYS A 793 19.90 20.86 7.92
CA LYS A 793 21.24 20.26 7.79
C LYS A 793 21.67 20.11 6.33
N GLY A 794 20.80 20.47 5.38
CA GLY A 794 21.06 20.37 3.94
C GLY A 794 20.70 19.03 3.32
N THR A 795 20.04 18.12 4.05
CA THR A 795 19.55 16.84 3.52
C THR A 795 18.27 17.08 2.75
N GLN A 796 18.18 16.58 1.52
CA GLN A 796 16.92 16.56 0.78
C GLN A 796 15.92 15.62 1.47
N VAL A 797 14.75 16.14 1.84
CA VAL A 797 13.69 15.40 2.57
C VAL A 797 12.40 15.23 1.75
N ALA A 798 12.18 16.06 0.73
CA ALA A 798 11.06 15.90 -0.20
C ALA A 798 11.37 16.57 -1.56
N ALA A 799 10.60 16.22 -2.59
CA ALA A 799 10.59 16.91 -3.88
C ALA A 799 9.25 16.64 -4.58
N GLY A 800 8.79 17.58 -5.40
CA GLY A 800 7.50 17.45 -6.08
C GLY A 800 7.26 18.53 -7.12
N ILE A 801 6.02 18.68 -7.54
CA ILE A 801 5.56 19.77 -8.42
C ILE A 801 4.55 20.62 -7.63
N ALA A 802 4.67 21.94 -7.69
CA ALA A 802 3.73 22.84 -7.02
C ALA A 802 2.29 22.61 -7.52
N GLY A 803 1.33 22.61 -6.59
CA GLY A 803 -0.07 22.32 -6.86
C GLY A 803 -0.91 22.28 -5.58
N PRO A 804 -2.14 21.75 -5.65
CA PRO A 804 -3.03 21.68 -4.49
C PRO A 804 -2.59 20.64 -3.44
N LEU A 805 -1.49 19.91 -3.68
CA LEU A 805 -1.05 18.82 -2.82
C LEU A 805 -0.19 19.33 -1.67
N THR A 806 -0.51 18.82 -0.48
CA THR A 806 0.26 19.07 0.73
C THR A 806 1.25 17.93 0.93
N GLU A 807 2.54 18.24 0.80
CA GLU A 807 3.64 17.37 1.21
C GLU A 807 3.64 17.27 2.73
N ALA A 808 3.89 16.10 3.31
CA ALA A 808 3.90 16.02 4.76
C ALA A 808 5.29 15.86 5.32
N LEU A 809 5.56 16.70 6.30
CA LEU A 809 6.86 16.82 6.91
C LEU A 809 6.72 16.71 8.42
N PRO A 810 7.70 16.09 9.11
CA PRO A 810 7.80 16.21 10.57
C PRO A 810 7.78 17.68 10.99
N PRO A 811 7.29 18.01 12.21
CA PRO A 811 7.38 19.37 12.71
C PRO A 811 8.84 19.86 12.71
N GLY A 812 9.08 21.05 12.15
CA GLY A 812 10.43 21.59 12.00
C GLY A 812 10.54 22.68 10.93
N ASP A 813 11.74 23.24 10.82
CA ASP A 813 12.07 24.24 9.81
C ASP A 813 12.68 23.58 8.56
N TYR A 814 12.28 24.07 7.39
CA TYR A 814 12.70 23.53 6.10
C TYR A 814 13.07 24.63 5.12
N LYS A 815 14.06 24.35 4.28
CA LYS A 815 14.40 25.16 3.10
C LYS A 815 13.73 24.56 1.87
N VAL A 816 12.92 25.35 1.18
CA VAL A 816 12.24 24.96 -0.06
C VAL A 816 12.90 25.67 -1.22
N VAL A 817 13.27 24.92 -2.25
CA VAL A 817 13.83 25.43 -3.51
C VAL A 817 12.86 25.04 -4.63
N VAL A 818 12.40 26.02 -5.40
CA VAL A 818 11.47 25.84 -6.52
C VAL A 818 12.15 26.26 -7.82
N GLN A 819 12.06 25.41 -8.83
CA GLN A 819 12.50 25.68 -10.19
C GLN A 819 11.38 26.39 -10.96
N ALA A 820 11.64 27.62 -11.38
CA ALA A 820 10.74 28.47 -12.12
C ALA A 820 11.37 28.83 -13.49
N GLY A 821 11.35 27.87 -14.41
CA GLY A 821 12.06 27.97 -15.68
C GLY A 821 13.57 27.88 -15.48
N ASP A 822 14.30 28.88 -15.94
CA ASP A 822 15.76 28.96 -15.79
C ASP A 822 16.20 29.60 -14.46
N SER A 823 15.26 29.85 -13.54
CA SER A 823 15.52 30.53 -12.26
C SER A 823 15.09 29.70 -11.06
N GLU A 824 15.89 29.73 -10.00
CA GLU A 824 15.57 29.13 -8.70
C GLU A 824 15.01 30.16 -7.73
N ILE A 825 13.88 29.85 -7.09
CA ILE A 825 13.32 30.66 -6.01
C ILE A 825 13.33 29.84 -4.72
N THR A 826 13.74 30.45 -3.61
CA THR A 826 13.95 29.74 -2.34
C THR A 826 13.18 30.41 -1.19
N ALA A 827 12.60 29.63 -0.29
CA ALA A 827 11.99 30.11 0.95
C ALA A 827 12.28 29.18 2.13
N THR A 828 12.20 29.71 3.36
CA THR A 828 12.22 28.90 4.59
C THR A 828 10.84 28.85 5.21
N VAL A 829 10.39 27.68 5.64
CA VAL A 829 9.04 27.43 6.17
C VAL A 829 9.11 26.57 7.43
N THR A 830 8.22 26.85 8.38
CA THR A 830 8.08 26.08 9.62
C THR A 830 6.81 25.26 9.52
N VAL A 831 6.94 23.94 9.66
CA VAL A 831 5.82 22.99 9.70
C VAL A 831 5.52 22.68 11.16
N THR A 832 4.27 22.81 11.58
CA THR A 832 3.84 22.57 12.97
C THR A 832 3.15 21.20 13.10
N ALA A 833 3.12 20.64 14.31
CA ALA A 833 2.38 19.41 14.55
C ALA A 833 0.88 19.64 14.27
N ASN A 834 0.32 18.90 13.31
CA ASN A 834 -1.07 18.98 12.85
C ASN A 834 -1.47 20.30 12.13
N GLY A 835 -0.51 21.10 11.65
CA GLY A 835 -0.76 22.31 10.88
C GLY A 835 -0.11 22.27 9.50
N ASP A 836 -0.81 22.79 8.49
CA ASP A 836 -0.30 22.93 7.13
C ASP A 836 0.33 24.32 6.96
N ALA A 837 1.60 24.36 6.59
CA ALA A 837 2.26 25.56 6.13
C ALA A 837 2.10 25.67 4.62
N ILE A 838 1.68 26.85 4.13
CA ILE A 838 1.43 27.06 2.71
C ILE A 838 2.44 28.08 2.18
N LEU A 839 3.18 27.68 1.15
CA LEU A 839 3.91 28.57 0.28
C LEU A 839 3.13 28.73 -1.02
N GLN A 840 2.93 29.96 -1.47
CA GLN A 840 2.29 30.25 -2.75
C GLN A 840 3.33 30.88 -3.67
N ILE A 841 3.47 30.30 -4.86
CA ILE A 841 4.22 30.88 -5.97
C ILE A 841 3.33 31.98 -6.56
N VAL A 842 3.85 33.20 -6.49
CA VAL A 842 3.20 34.41 -6.98
C VAL A 842 4.04 34.97 -8.14
N ASP A 843 3.37 35.29 -9.24
CA ASP A 843 3.96 35.94 -10.39
C ASP A 843 3.90 37.46 -10.20
N ARG A 844 5.07 38.08 -10.00
CA ARG A 844 5.21 39.55 -9.88
C ARG A 844 5.32 40.25 -11.23
N GLY A 845 5.20 39.50 -12.32
CA GLY A 845 5.36 39.97 -13.68
C GLY A 845 6.79 39.81 -14.19
N ASP A 846 7.79 40.29 -13.47
CA ASP A 846 9.21 40.19 -13.86
C ASP A 846 9.93 38.98 -13.25
N ARG A 847 9.39 38.42 -12.17
CA ARG A 847 9.94 37.26 -11.44
C ARG A 847 8.84 36.48 -10.71
N PHE A 848 9.15 35.23 -10.40
CA PHE A 848 8.37 34.45 -9.45
C PHE A 848 8.86 34.68 -8.01
N GLU A 849 7.96 34.60 -7.05
CA GLU A 849 8.26 34.74 -5.62
C GLU A 849 7.50 33.67 -4.82
N LEU A 850 8.13 33.15 -3.77
CA LEU A 850 7.45 32.30 -2.78
C LEU A 850 6.96 33.16 -1.62
N VAL A 851 5.64 33.23 -1.45
CA VAL A 851 4.99 33.98 -0.37
C VAL A 851 4.36 33.00 0.62
N LYS A 852 4.56 33.21 1.93
CA LYS A 852 3.85 32.43 2.95
C LYS A 852 2.39 32.85 2.99
N LYS A 853 1.49 31.88 2.95
CA LYS A 853 0.06 32.06 3.20
C LYS A 853 -0.21 31.61 4.62
N ASN A 854 -0.81 32.50 5.41
CA ASN A 854 -1.27 32.20 6.77
C ASN A 854 -2.59 31.43 6.74
#